data_AF-A0A397H6D1-F1
#
_entry.id   AF-A0A397H6D1-F1
#
_cell.length_a   1.000
_cell.length_b   1.000
_cell.length_c   1.000
_cell.angle_alpha   90.00
_cell.angle_beta   90.00
_cell.angle_gamma   90.00
#
_symmetry.space_group_name_H-M   'P 1'
#
loop_
_entity.id
_entity.type
_entity.pdbx_description
1 polymer ?
#
loop_
_entity_poly.entity_id
_entity_poly.type
_entity_poly.pdbx_seq_one_letter_code
_entity_poly.pdbx_strand_id
1 'polypeptide(L)'
;MGNIYSKEEEFHQYLKLAKRGDSDAQLNLGYCCSNGIGTIKDEEKAFQWYLKSAEGGNNLGQFNLGNCYLNGIGTVKDEEKAFQWYLKSAEGGNHIGQNNLGHCYHYGIGITKDEEKAFQWFLKSAEGGEKYGQSSVEYFYRNEISHVKKNKNKLEQRCIDCENLNQLNNTCSDYENANEWEIWRWIDYSKLKNIEYLAKGGFGSIWKAEWTDMPEEVFEFYKSNIVALKKLKNSQEISSEFLKELTANFHCRNKYVLPILGITQDSMTKEFAIVLRHMKNGNLRDFLDQNKSLPWIERLWLLNSFIRGLKVIHSKGFIHRDIHPGNLMITEKPNNSKYKFLRLGDLGLCRLANETSSSEAYGVLPYIAPEVLNKYQYSQASDIYSVGIIMWFISTGKRPFANRAYNAELAVEIFNGLRLKTNKDTPQCYIELMEKCWHKDLSERPSAEAIYDMSENWIEDLLYDKKSVDSIMFLNAEQKMHDLSEDEDLPSAETTHSEAYVTRDLGLCRLANETSSSEAYGVLPYIAPEVLNKYQYSQASDIYSVGIIMWFISTGKRPFANRAYNAELAVEIFNGLRLKTNKDTPQCYIELMEKCWHKDLSERPSAEAIYDMSENWIEDLLYDKKSVDSIMFLNAEQKMHDLSEDEDLPSAETTHSEAYVTSKLLPSDFNNLHIDNLYFDGR
;
A
#
# COMPACT_ATOMS: atom_id res chain seq x y z
N MET A 1 -61.43 2.57 -31.99
CA MET A 1 -61.86 2.49 -30.57
C MET A 1 -61.01 1.42 -29.90
N GLY A 2 -59.91 1.81 -29.24
CA GLY A 2 -58.99 0.88 -28.58
C GLY A 2 -59.05 1.05 -27.06
N ASN A 3 -59.17 -0.08 -26.35
CA ASN A 3 -58.82 -0.33 -24.94
C ASN A 3 -59.12 0.76 -23.89
N ILE A 4 -60.39 1.10 -23.67
CA ILE A 4 -60.82 1.70 -22.39
C ILE A 4 -61.13 0.61 -21.34
N TYR A 5 -61.42 -0.63 -21.78
CA TYR A 5 -61.82 -1.74 -20.90
C TYR A 5 -60.66 -2.47 -20.18
N SER A 6 -59.37 -2.20 -20.46
CA SER A 6 -58.27 -2.99 -19.84
C SER A 6 -57.74 -2.44 -18.50
N LYS A 7 -57.80 -1.12 -18.27
CA LYS A 7 -57.16 -0.49 -17.09
C LYS A 7 -57.98 -0.64 -15.80
N GLU A 8 -59.31 -0.70 -15.90
CA GLU A 8 -60.17 -0.97 -14.74
C GLU A 8 -60.08 -2.44 -14.31
N GLU A 9 -59.97 -3.38 -15.26
CA GLU A 9 -59.78 -4.81 -14.95
C GLU A 9 -58.44 -5.06 -14.27
N GLU A 10 -57.36 -4.43 -14.74
CA GLU A 10 -56.04 -4.45 -14.08
C GLU A 10 -56.11 -3.92 -12.64
N PHE A 11 -56.78 -2.79 -12.41
CA PHE A 11 -56.98 -2.24 -11.07
C PHE A 11 -57.71 -3.23 -10.14
N HIS A 12 -58.80 -3.85 -10.61
CA HIS A 12 -59.54 -4.83 -9.83
C HIS A 12 -58.71 -6.08 -9.51
N GLN A 13 -57.86 -6.51 -10.45
CA GLN A 13 -56.97 -7.63 -10.24
C GLN A 13 -55.88 -7.32 -9.20
N TYR A 14 -55.24 -6.14 -9.29
CA TYR A 14 -54.30 -5.70 -8.25
C TYR A 14 -54.98 -5.57 -6.90
N LEU A 15 -56.22 -5.06 -6.84
CA LEU A 15 -57.00 -4.97 -5.60
C LEU A 15 -57.22 -6.33 -4.94
N LYS A 16 -57.50 -7.37 -5.74
CA LYS A 16 -57.70 -8.73 -5.24
C LYS A 16 -56.40 -9.32 -4.66
N LEU A 17 -55.27 -9.11 -5.32
CA LEU A 17 -53.96 -9.61 -4.89
C LEU A 17 -53.43 -8.83 -3.68
N ALA A 18 -53.52 -7.50 -3.70
CA ALA A 18 -53.07 -6.64 -2.60
C ALA A 18 -53.79 -6.93 -1.29
N LYS A 19 -55.10 -7.25 -1.34
CA LYS A 19 -55.89 -7.70 -0.19
C LYS A 19 -55.41 -9.03 0.40
N ARG A 20 -54.66 -9.83 -0.36
CA ARG A 20 -54.04 -11.08 0.08
C ARG A 20 -52.61 -10.89 0.59
N GLY A 21 -52.11 -9.65 0.65
CA GLY A 21 -50.77 -9.33 1.14
C GLY A 21 -49.68 -9.26 0.07
N ASP A 22 -50.03 -9.35 -1.22
CA ASP A 22 -49.06 -9.25 -2.31
C ASP A 22 -48.49 -7.82 -2.41
N SER A 23 -47.19 -7.66 -2.14
CA SER A 23 -46.52 -6.36 -2.04
C SER A 23 -46.36 -5.66 -3.39
N ASP A 24 -46.26 -6.40 -4.49
CA ASP A 24 -46.15 -5.85 -5.85
C ASP A 24 -47.51 -5.33 -6.31
N ALA A 25 -48.59 -6.06 -5.99
CA ALA A 25 -49.95 -5.59 -6.22
C ALA A 25 -50.29 -4.36 -5.38
N GLN A 26 -49.81 -4.29 -4.13
CA GLN A 26 -49.95 -3.10 -3.29
C GLN A 26 -49.20 -1.91 -3.87
N LEU A 27 -47.97 -2.10 -4.37
CA LEU A 27 -47.22 -1.07 -5.09
C LEU A 27 -48.01 -0.54 -6.30
N ASN A 28 -48.50 -1.46 -7.13
CA ASN A 28 -49.25 -1.11 -8.35
C ASN A 28 -50.56 -0.38 -8.02
N LEU A 29 -51.26 -0.74 -6.94
CA LEU A 29 -52.42 0.02 -6.47
C LEU A 29 -52.05 1.42 -6.00
N GLY A 30 -50.94 1.57 -5.28
CA GLY A 30 -50.43 2.89 -4.90
C GLY A 30 -50.21 3.76 -6.13
N TYR A 31 -49.61 3.20 -7.19
CA TYR A 31 -49.40 3.88 -8.46
C TYR A 31 -50.71 4.22 -9.18
N CYS A 32 -51.67 3.29 -9.21
CA CYS A 32 -52.99 3.53 -9.78
C CYS A 32 -53.74 4.66 -9.06
N CYS A 33 -53.75 4.65 -7.72
CA CYS A 33 -54.38 5.71 -6.91
C CYS A 33 -53.67 7.06 -7.09
N SER A 34 -52.33 7.08 -7.19
CA SER A 34 -51.56 8.31 -7.42
C SER A 34 -51.85 8.95 -8.78
N ASN A 35 -52.10 8.14 -9.82
CA ASN A 35 -52.30 8.61 -11.19
C ASN A 35 -53.76 8.58 -11.68
N GLY A 36 -54.71 8.10 -10.85
CA GLY A 36 -56.11 7.91 -11.27
C GLY A 36 -56.30 6.85 -12.37
N ILE A 37 -55.49 5.79 -12.36
CA ILE A 37 -55.59 4.70 -13.35
C ILE A 37 -56.58 3.65 -12.85
N GLY A 38 -57.72 3.52 -13.53
CA GLY A 38 -58.78 2.58 -13.15
C GLY A 38 -59.50 2.96 -11.83
N THR A 39 -59.21 4.14 -11.29
CA THR A 39 -59.81 4.71 -10.08
C THR A 39 -59.69 6.24 -10.09
N ILE A 40 -60.30 6.93 -9.13
CA ILE A 40 -60.12 8.38 -8.95
C ILE A 40 -58.77 8.63 -8.28
N LYS A 41 -58.04 9.67 -8.73
CA LYS A 41 -56.78 10.08 -8.11
C LYS A 41 -56.99 10.37 -6.62
N ASP A 42 -56.20 9.72 -5.77
CA ASP A 42 -56.32 9.80 -4.31
C ASP A 42 -54.93 9.54 -3.68
N GLU A 43 -54.29 10.63 -3.24
CA GLU A 43 -52.92 10.59 -2.72
C GLU A 43 -52.86 9.94 -1.33
N GLU A 44 -53.90 10.05 -0.52
CA GLU A 44 -53.98 9.40 0.79
C GLU A 44 -54.09 7.88 0.63
N LYS A 45 -54.95 7.40 -0.29
CA LYS A 45 -54.99 5.97 -0.63
C LYS A 45 -53.68 5.48 -1.25
N ALA A 46 -53.04 6.29 -2.09
CA ALA A 46 -51.74 5.95 -2.67
C ALA A 46 -50.70 5.73 -1.57
N PHE A 47 -50.61 6.67 -0.62
CA PHE A 47 -49.74 6.56 0.56
C PHE A 47 -50.00 5.29 1.35
N GLN A 48 -51.26 4.97 1.67
CA GLN A 48 -51.61 3.77 2.43
C GLN A 48 -51.20 2.46 1.72
N TRP A 49 -51.29 2.42 0.39
CA TRP A 49 -50.87 1.26 -0.39
C TRP A 49 -49.35 1.14 -0.50
N TYR A 50 -48.64 2.26 -0.71
CA TYR A 50 -47.18 2.27 -0.67
C TYR A 50 -46.64 1.89 0.71
N LEU A 51 -47.29 2.33 1.79
CA LEU A 51 -46.93 1.94 3.16
C LEU A 51 -46.97 0.43 3.34
N LYS A 52 -48.09 -0.21 2.97
CA LYS A 52 -48.23 -1.68 3.04
C LYS A 52 -47.20 -2.40 2.18
N SER A 53 -46.97 -1.92 0.96
CA SER A 53 -45.97 -2.50 0.04
C SER A 53 -44.55 -2.42 0.63
N ALA A 54 -44.21 -1.27 1.22
CA ALA A 54 -42.91 -1.03 1.85
C ALA A 54 -42.69 -1.90 3.10
N GLU A 55 -43.72 -2.02 3.95
CA GLU A 55 -43.73 -2.91 5.12
C GLU A 55 -43.68 -4.40 4.72
N GLY A 56 -44.25 -4.75 3.57
CA GLY A 56 -44.13 -6.07 2.95
C GLY A 56 -42.75 -6.36 2.33
N GLY A 57 -41.79 -5.43 2.42
CA GLY A 57 -40.42 -5.62 1.96
C GLY A 57 -40.18 -5.29 0.48
N ASN A 58 -41.14 -4.69 -0.23
CA ASN A 58 -40.91 -4.28 -1.62
C ASN A 58 -40.02 -3.02 -1.68
N ASN A 59 -38.83 -3.14 -2.28
CA ASN A 59 -37.84 -2.05 -2.32
C ASN A 59 -38.31 -0.83 -3.12
N LEU A 60 -39.14 -1.01 -4.16
CA LEU A 60 -39.70 0.09 -4.94
C LEU A 60 -40.86 0.77 -4.18
N GLY A 61 -41.60 0.01 -3.39
CA GLY A 61 -42.59 0.49 -2.42
C GLY A 61 -41.93 1.33 -1.33
N GLN A 62 -40.80 0.88 -0.79
CA GLN A 62 -39.98 1.66 0.17
C GLN A 62 -39.49 2.98 -0.44
N PHE A 63 -38.98 2.96 -1.68
CA PHE A 63 -38.61 4.18 -2.40
C PHE A 63 -39.80 5.14 -2.55
N ASN A 64 -40.96 4.65 -3.01
CA ASN A 64 -42.14 5.48 -3.20
C ASN A 64 -42.68 6.03 -1.87
N LEU A 65 -42.61 5.27 -0.80
CA LEU A 65 -42.95 5.74 0.54
C LEU A 65 -41.98 6.83 1.02
N GLY A 66 -40.69 6.68 0.72
CA GLY A 66 -39.68 7.73 0.91
C GLY A 66 -40.07 9.02 0.18
N ASN A 67 -40.49 8.94 -1.09
CA ASN A 67 -40.98 10.10 -1.85
C ASN A 67 -42.24 10.72 -1.25
N CYS A 68 -43.16 9.91 -0.73
CA CYS A 68 -44.35 10.42 -0.06
C CYS A 68 -43.98 11.25 1.17
N TYR A 69 -43.07 10.77 2.01
CA TYR A 69 -42.59 11.52 3.17
C TYR A 69 -41.76 12.74 2.78
N LEU A 70 -40.91 12.66 1.75
CA LEU A 70 -40.10 13.79 1.30
C LEU A 70 -40.95 14.95 0.78
N ASN A 71 -42.03 14.63 0.06
CA ASN A 71 -42.87 15.62 -0.62
C ASN A 71 -44.21 15.90 0.07
N GLY A 72 -44.56 15.16 1.13
CA GLY A 72 -45.86 15.27 1.80
C GLY A 72 -47.04 14.75 0.97
N ILE A 73 -46.84 13.71 0.15
CA ILE A 73 -47.88 13.14 -0.71
C ILE A 73 -48.72 12.18 0.12
N GLY A 74 -49.99 12.53 0.37
CA GLY A 74 -50.92 11.72 1.18
C GLY A 74 -50.55 11.62 2.66
N THR A 75 -49.55 12.38 3.12
CA THR A 75 -49.06 12.40 4.50
C THR A 75 -48.38 13.75 4.80
N VAL A 76 -47.97 13.98 6.04
CA VAL A 76 -47.16 15.14 6.41
C VAL A 76 -45.72 14.93 5.97
N LYS A 77 -45.09 15.98 5.41
CA LYS A 77 -43.68 15.96 5.03
C LYS A 77 -42.79 15.64 6.24
N ASP A 78 -41.88 14.68 6.09
CA ASP A 78 -40.99 14.17 7.15
C ASP A 78 -39.69 13.65 6.51
N GLU A 79 -38.62 14.47 6.55
CA GLU A 79 -37.35 14.16 5.87
C GLU A 79 -36.59 13.01 6.55
N GLU A 80 -36.71 12.86 7.87
CA GLU A 80 -36.06 11.77 8.62
C GLU A 80 -36.67 10.42 8.26
N LYS A 81 -38.01 10.34 8.16
CA LYS A 81 -38.66 9.12 7.65
C LYS A 81 -38.35 8.87 6.18
N ALA A 82 -38.28 9.91 5.36
CA ALA A 82 -37.87 9.75 3.97
C ALA A 82 -36.49 9.10 3.87
N PHE A 83 -35.52 9.61 4.63
CA PHE A 83 -34.18 9.03 4.74
C PHE A 83 -34.22 7.54 5.15
N GLN A 84 -34.95 7.21 6.21
CA GLN A 84 -35.04 5.81 6.69
C GLN A 84 -35.60 4.85 5.64
N TRP A 85 -36.60 5.29 4.86
CA TRP A 85 -37.19 4.47 3.80
C TRP A 85 -36.31 4.38 2.55
N TYR A 86 -35.63 5.45 2.17
CA TYR A 86 -34.61 5.39 1.11
C TYR A 86 -33.44 4.49 1.51
N LEU A 87 -33.02 4.49 2.78
CA LEU A 87 -31.98 3.60 3.29
C LEU A 87 -32.37 2.13 3.12
N LYS A 88 -33.56 1.74 3.60
CA LYS A 88 -34.07 0.37 3.42
C LYS A 88 -34.16 -0.03 1.94
N SER A 89 -34.66 0.87 1.09
CA SER A 89 -34.77 0.64 -0.36
C SER A 89 -33.41 0.43 -1.01
N ALA A 90 -32.42 1.24 -0.63
CA ALA A 90 -31.05 1.18 -1.14
C ALA A 90 -30.31 -0.09 -0.67
N GLU A 91 -30.48 -0.49 0.60
CA GLU A 91 -29.96 -1.73 1.17
C GLU A 91 -30.61 -2.96 0.55
N GLY A 92 -31.88 -2.87 0.15
CA GLY A 92 -32.58 -3.88 -0.64
C GLY A 92 -32.11 -3.98 -2.10
N GLY A 93 -31.18 -3.13 -2.54
CA GLY A 93 -30.61 -3.16 -3.89
C GLY A 93 -31.37 -2.36 -4.94
N ASN A 94 -32.30 -1.48 -4.56
CA ASN A 94 -32.99 -0.61 -5.52
C ASN A 94 -32.09 0.55 -5.95
N HIS A 95 -31.68 0.59 -7.23
CA HIS A 95 -30.75 1.61 -7.75
C HIS A 95 -31.30 3.04 -7.72
N ILE A 96 -32.62 3.23 -7.80
CA ILE A 96 -33.25 4.55 -7.65
C ILE A 96 -33.21 4.99 -6.18
N GLY A 97 -33.48 4.06 -5.25
CA GLY A 97 -33.32 4.25 -3.82
C GLY A 97 -31.88 4.61 -3.45
N GLN A 98 -30.89 3.91 -4.02
CA GLN A 98 -29.47 4.22 -3.85
C GLN A 98 -29.14 5.65 -4.31
N ASN A 99 -29.62 6.10 -5.48
CA ASN A 99 -29.39 7.48 -5.94
C ASN A 99 -30.01 8.50 -4.97
N ASN A 100 -31.24 8.28 -4.50
CA ASN A 100 -31.90 9.21 -3.58
C ASN A 100 -31.27 9.22 -2.19
N LEU A 101 -30.78 8.09 -1.71
CA LEU A 101 -29.97 8.03 -0.50
C LEU A 101 -28.66 8.81 -0.65
N GLY A 102 -28.03 8.72 -1.83
CA GLY A 102 -26.90 9.56 -2.20
C GLY A 102 -27.24 11.06 -2.09
N HIS A 103 -28.39 11.48 -2.63
CA HIS A 103 -28.88 12.86 -2.46
C HIS A 103 -29.16 13.24 -1.01
N CYS A 104 -29.68 12.32 -0.19
CA CYS A 104 -29.91 12.59 1.23
C CYS A 104 -28.62 12.93 1.96
N TYR A 105 -27.56 12.14 1.74
CA TYR A 105 -26.24 12.44 2.30
C TYR A 105 -25.61 13.69 1.69
N HIS A 106 -25.77 13.96 0.40
CA HIS A 106 -25.17 15.13 -0.27
C HIS A 106 -25.79 16.45 0.22
N TYR A 107 -27.11 16.50 0.35
CA TYR A 107 -27.85 17.70 0.74
C TYR A 107 -28.22 17.76 2.23
N GLY A 108 -27.96 16.70 3.00
CA GLY A 108 -28.34 16.62 4.41
C GLY A 108 -29.86 16.47 4.64
N ILE A 109 -30.55 15.73 3.78
CA ILE A 109 -32.00 15.53 3.86
C ILE A 109 -32.27 14.42 4.89
N GLY A 110 -32.86 14.77 6.03
CA GLY A 110 -33.18 13.82 7.09
C GLY A 110 -31.97 13.21 7.82
N ILE A 111 -30.74 13.61 7.46
CA ILE A 111 -29.49 13.12 8.03
C ILE A 111 -28.41 14.21 7.96
N THR A 112 -27.34 14.08 8.75
CA THR A 112 -26.18 14.96 8.61
C THR A 112 -25.52 14.74 7.25
N LYS A 113 -25.12 15.84 6.60
CA LYS A 113 -24.42 15.82 5.32
C LYS A 113 -23.13 15.00 5.41
N ASP A 114 -22.92 14.11 4.44
CA ASP A 114 -21.77 13.22 4.36
C ASP A 114 -21.42 12.97 2.88
N GLU A 115 -20.47 13.74 2.36
CA GLU A 115 -20.10 13.72 0.94
C GLU A 115 -19.51 12.36 0.52
N GLU A 116 -18.77 11.69 1.41
CA GLU A 116 -18.19 10.38 1.11
C GLU A 116 -19.29 9.33 0.96
N LYS A 117 -20.23 9.25 1.90
CA LYS A 117 -21.36 8.33 1.78
C LYS A 117 -22.24 8.64 0.60
N ALA A 118 -22.47 9.93 0.30
CA ALA A 118 -23.22 10.33 -0.88
C ALA A 118 -22.60 9.74 -2.15
N PHE A 119 -21.29 9.90 -2.30
CA PHE A 119 -20.54 9.39 -3.44
C PHE A 119 -20.60 7.86 -3.54
N GLN A 120 -20.43 7.14 -2.42
CA GLN A 120 -20.54 5.68 -2.37
C GLN A 120 -21.92 5.19 -2.87
N TRP A 121 -23.01 5.86 -2.49
CA TRP A 121 -24.35 5.48 -2.92
C TRP A 121 -24.65 5.84 -4.38
N PHE A 122 -24.12 6.97 -4.89
CA PHE A 122 -24.20 7.28 -6.32
C PHE A 122 -23.47 6.26 -7.19
N LEU A 123 -22.30 5.76 -6.75
CA LEU A 123 -21.58 4.70 -7.45
C LEU A 123 -22.37 3.39 -7.52
N LYS A 124 -22.95 2.95 -6.39
CA LYS A 124 -23.81 1.75 -6.37
C LYS A 124 -25.03 1.89 -7.29
N SER A 125 -25.61 3.08 -7.37
CA SER A 125 -26.70 3.36 -8.31
C SER A 125 -26.24 3.27 -9.77
N ALA A 126 -25.06 3.82 -10.09
CA ALA A 126 -24.48 3.78 -11.43
C ALA A 126 -24.12 2.35 -11.88
N GLU A 127 -23.66 1.50 -10.96
CA GLU A 127 -23.40 0.07 -11.17
C GLU A 127 -24.65 -0.69 -11.66
N GLY A 128 -25.84 -0.32 -11.17
CA GLY A 128 -27.11 -0.87 -11.65
C GLY A 128 -27.49 -0.46 -13.08
N GLY A 129 -26.67 0.35 -13.76
CA GLY A 129 -26.98 0.91 -15.07
C GLY A 129 -27.95 2.10 -15.02
N GLU A 130 -28.23 2.65 -13.83
CA GLU A 130 -29.19 3.75 -13.69
C GLU A 130 -28.57 5.07 -14.20
N LYS A 131 -29.20 5.67 -15.21
CA LYS A 131 -28.73 6.90 -15.85
C LYS A 131 -28.58 8.06 -14.85
N TYR A 132 -29.47 8.14 -13.86
CA TYR A 132 -29.40 9.15 -12.82
C TYR A 132 -28.19 8.94 -11.91
N GLY A 133 -27.88 7.70 -11.51
CA GLY A 133 -26.67 7.39 -10.73
C GLY A 133 -25.40 7.81 -11.46
N GLN A 134 -25.29 7.49 -12.75
CA GLN A 134 -24.16 7.92 -13.60
C GLN A 134 -24.07 9.45 -13.69
N SER A 135 -25.20 10.12 -13.88
CA SER A 135 -25.28 11.59 -13.94
C SER A 135 -24.96 12.23 -12.59
N SER A 136 -25.35 11.61 -11.48
CA SER A 136 -25.07 12.07 -10.12
C SER A 136 -23.59 11.92 -9.80
N VAL A 137 -22.95 10.81 -10.17
CA VAL A 137 -21.49 10.65 -10.11
C VAL A 137 -20.82 11.80 -10.87
N GLU A 138 -21.24 12.08 -12.11
CA GLU A 138 -20.69 13.17 -12.90
C GLU A 138 -20.95 14.57 -12.29
N TYR A 139 -22.18 14.82 -11.80
CA TYR A 139 -22.59 16.09 -11.17
C TYR A 139 -21.83 16.36 -9.88
N PHE A 140 -21.69 15.34 -9.03
CA PHE A 140 -20.96 15.42 -7.77
C PHE A 140 -19.54 15.95 -8.00
N TYR A 141 -18.88 15.44 -9.04
CA TYR A 141 -17.57 15.92 -9.45
C TYR A 141 -17.61 17.32 -10.05
N ARG A 142 -18.54 17.62 -10.96
CA ARG A 142 -18.65 18.95 -11.59
C ARG A 142 -18.94 20.09 -10.60
N ASN A 143 -19.61 19.85 -9.47
CA ASN A 143 -19.98 20.93 -8.53
C ASN A 143 -18.96 21.22 -7.45
N GLU A 144 -18.19 20.22 -6.99
CA GLU A 144 -16.97 20.49 -6.22
C GLU A 144 -16.01 21.38 -7.03
N ILE A 145 -15.87 21.11 -8.33
CA ILE A 145 -15.11 21.92 -9.29
C ILE A 145 -15.66 23.36 -9.40
N SER A 146 -16.98 23.51 -9.42
CA SER A 146 -17.65 24.83 -9.41
C SER A 146 -17.38 25.60 -8.13
N HIS A 147 -17.39 24.94 -6.96
CA HIS A 147 -17.06 25.56 -5.68
C HIS A 147 -15.59 26.00 -5.59
N VAL A 148 -14.66 25.20 -6.13
CA VAL A 148 -13.25 25.57 -6.29
C VAL A 148 -13.11 26.78 -7.23
N LYS A 149 -13.79 26.79 -8.38
CA LYS A 149 -13.83 27.93 -9.32
C LYS A 149 -14.46 29.20 -8.72
N LYS A 150 -15.47 29.08 -7.87
CA LYS A 150 -16.09 30.24 -7.17
C LYS A 150 -15.17 30.83 -6.10
N ASN A 151 -14.40 29.99 -5.41
CA ASN A 151 -13.40 30.42 -4.44
C ASN A 151 -12.15 31.00 -5.12
N LYS A 152 -11.83 30.56 -6.34
CA LYS A 152 -10.80 31.15 -7.20
C LYS A 152 -11.06 32.65 -7.44
N ASN A 153 -12.26 33.06 -7.85
CA ASN A 153 -12.57 34.48 -8.07
C ASN A 153 -12.44 35.33 -6.78
N LYS A 154 -12.60 34.72 -5.61
CA LYS A 154 -12.47 35.40 -4.30
C LYS A 154 -11.01 35.49 -3.83
N LEU A 155 -10.17 34.55 -4.25
CA LEU A 155 -8.72 34.55 -4.08
C LEU A 155 -8.02 35.46 -5.10
N GLU A 156 -8.50 35.49 -6.35
CA GLU A 156 -8.08 36.42 -7.41
C GLU A 156 -8.23 37.87 -6.93
N GLN A 157 -9.34 38.22 -6.26
CA GLN A 157 -9.52 39.57 -5.71
C GLN A 157 -8.55 39.92 -4.57
N ARG A 158 -8.02 38.93 -3.83
CA ARG A 158 -6.94 39.12 -2.83
C ARG A 158 -5.55 39.15 -3.47
N CYS A 159 -5.39 38.58 -4.67
CA CYS A 159 -4.13 38.58 -5.41
C CYS A 159 -3.92 39.84 -6.26
N ILE A 160 -4.97 40.59 -6.62
CA ILE A 160 -4.84 41.89 -7.29
C ILE A 160 -4.02 42.89 -6.45
N ASP A 161 -4.04 42.76 -5.11
CA ASP A 161 -3.17 43.56 -4.23
C ASP A 161 -1.68 43.15 -4.30
N CYS A 162 -1.38 41.92 -4.76
CA CYS A 162 -0.01 41.44 -5.03
C CYS A 162 0.50 41.79 -6.44
N GLU A 163 -0.38 41.93 -7.44
CA GLU A 163 0.04 42.31 -8.80
C GLU A 163 0.69 43.70 -8.86
N ASN A 164 0.28 44.62 -7.98
CA ASN A 164 0.92 45.93 -7.85
C ASN A 164 2.32 45.89 -7.22
N LEU A 165 2.72 44.79 -6.57
CA LEU A 165 4.07 44.57 -6.04
C LEU A 165 5.01 43.84 -7.02
N ASN A 166 4.48 43.23 -8.09
CA ASN A 166 5.21 42.33 -8.98
C ASN A 166 5.76 42.97 -10.27
N GLN A 167 5.59 44.27 -10.52
CA GLN A 167 6.27 44.93 -11.65
C GLN A 167 7.81 45.04 -11.48
N LEU A 168 8.37 44.56 -10.36
CA LEU A 168 9.81 44.57 -10.09
C LEU A 168 10.45 43.18 -9.86
N ASN A 169 9.68 42.08 -9.80
CA ASN A 169 10.20 40.74 -9.53
C ASN A 169 9.53 39.67 -10.40
N ASN A 170 10.31 39.05 -11.29
CA ASN A 170 9.88 37.88 -12.07
C ASN A 170 9.88 36.62 -11.19
N THR A 171 8.92 36.50 -10.28
CA THR A 171 8.65 35.28 -9.51
C THR A 171 7.18 34.89 -9.57
N CYS A 172 6.97 33.61 -9.88
CA CYS A 172 5.77 32.81 -9.67
C CYS A 172 4.52 33.10 -10.53
N SER A 173 4.15 32.11 -11.36
CA SER A 173 2.74 31.82 -11.65
C SER A 173 2.48 30.32 -11.48
N ASP A 174 2.50 29.87 -10.23
CA ASP A 174 1.92 28.59 -9.80
C ASP A 174 0.38 28.72 -9.71
N TYR A 175 -0.31 28.88 -10.86
CA TYR A 175 -1.77 28.77 -11.02
C TYR A 175 -2.03 28.56 -12.53
N GLU A 176 -2.90 27.71 -13.06
CA GLU A 176 -3.75 26.63 -12.55
C GLU A 176 -4.41 26.03 -13.82
N ASN A 177 -4.21 24.76 -14.16
CA ASN A 177 -5.13 24.06 -15.06
C ASN A 177 -5.93 23.09 -14.20
N ALA A 178 -6.94 23.65 -13.53
CA ALA A 178 -7.93 22.90 -12.76
C ALA A 178 -8.49 21.71 -13.57
N ASN A 179 -8.67 21.90 -14.88
CA ASN A 179 -9.28 20.92 -15.78
C ASN A 179 -8.57 19.55 -15.92
N GLU A 180 -7.27 19.42 -15.59
CA GLU A 180 -6.51 18.17 -15.87
C GLU A 180 -6.83 17.03 -14.87
N TRP A 181 -7.08 17.33 -13.60
CA TRP A 181 -7.24 16.34 -12.50
C TRP A 181 -8.69 16.12 -12.07
N GLU A 182 -9.60 16.85 -12.70
CA GLU A 182 -10.97 17.06 -12.26
C GLU A 182 -11.98 16.08 -12.88
N ILE A 183 -11.53 15.26 -13.83
CA ILE A 183 -12.44 14.53 -14.70
C ILE A 183 -12.59 13.11 -14.18
N TRP A 184 -13.73 12.86 -13.56
CA TRP A 184 -14.19 11.52 -13.24
C TRP A 184 -15.46 11.24 -14.00
N ARG A 185 -15.43 10.18 -14.80
CA ARG A 185 -16.55 9.78 -15.65
C ARG A 185 -16.86 8.32 -15.47
N TRP A 186 -18.12 7.98 -15.57
CA TRP A 186 -18.48 6.64 -16.00
C TRP A 186 -18.11 6.52 -17.48
N ILE A 187 -17.21 5.59 -17.79
CA ILE A 187 -16.75 5.32 -19.15
C ILE A 187 -17.37 4.00 -19.57
N ASP A 188 -18.22 4.03 -20.58
CA ASP A 188 -18.78 2.81 -21.15
C ASP A 188 -17.64 1.93 -21.69
N TYR A 189 -17.51 0.73 -21.15
CA TYR A 189 -16.47 -0.22 -21.52
C TYR A 189 -16.48 -0.53 -23.02
N SER A 190 -17.64 -0.42 -23.69
CA SER A 190 -17.75 -0.63 -25.13
C SER A 190 -16.91 0.35 -25.97
N LYS A 191 -16.57 1.50 -25.38
CA LYS A 191 -15.76 2.58 -25.95
C LYS A 191 -14.26 2.40 -25.76
N LEU A 192 -13.86 1.40 -24.98
CA LEU A 192 -12.47 1.00 -24.81
C LEU A 192 -12.15 -0.08 -25.83
N LYS A 193 -11.20 0.21 -26.73
CA LYS A 193 -10.73 -0.70 -27.79
C LYS A 193 -9.26 -1.03 -27.59
N ASN A 194 -8.77 -2.03 -28.33
CA ASN A 194 -7.37 -2.44 -28.33
C ASN A 194 -6.84 -2.68 -26.90
N ILE A 195 -7.61 -3.45 -26.11
CA ILE A 195 -7.31 -3.69 -24.70
C ILE A 195 -6.17 -4.70 -24.61
N GLU A 196 -5.02 -4.27 -24.10
CA GLU A 196 -3.78 -5.04 -24.01
C GLU A 196 -3.34 -5.20 -22.56
N TYR A 197 -2.96 -6.40 -22.15
CA TYR A 197 -2.39 -6.63 -20.83
C TYR A 197 -0.99 -6.01 -20.73
N LEU A 198 -0.70 -5.25 -19.67
CA LEU A 198 0.61 -4.66 -19.43
C LEU A 198 1.36 -5.35 -18.29
N ALA A 199 0.74 -5.46 -17.12
CA ALA A 199 1.42 -5.91 -15.91
C ALA A 199 0.45 -6.44 -14.85
N LYS A 200 1.00 -7.18 -13.89
CA LYS A 200 0.29 -7.61 -12.67
C LYS A 200 0.89 -6.87 -11.48
N GLY A 201 0.06 -6.16 -10.73
CA GLY A 201 0.42 -5.55 -9.46
C GLY A 201 0.03 -6.44 -8.27
N GLY A 202 0.32 -5.98 -7.05
CA GLY A 202 -0.06 -6.68 -5.81
C GLY A 202 -1.58 -6.87 -5.68
N PHE A 203 -2.34 -5.81 -5.98
CA PHE A 203 -3.80 -5.77 -5.79
C PHE A 203 -4.62 -5.90 -7.07
N GLY A 204 -3.98 -6.09 -8.24
CA GLY A 204 -4.71 -6.08 -9.50
C GLY A 204 -3.84 -6.32 -10.73
N SER A 205 -4.41 -6.00 -11.89
CA SER A 205 -3.72 -6.03 -13.19
C SER A 205 -3.88 -4.70 -13.90
N ILE A 206 -2.84 -4.31 -14.62
CA ILE A 206 -2.78 -3.09 -15.41
C ILE A 206 -2.91 -3.48 -16.87
N TRP A 207 -3.80 -2.78 -17.56
CA TRP A 207 -4.06 -2.95 -18.99
C TRP A 207 -3.94 -1.60 -19.68
N LYS A 208 -3.71 -1.62 -20.98
CA LYS A 208 -3.73 -0.45 -21.85
C LYS A 208 -4.98 -0.53 -22.72
N ALA A 209 -5.60 0.60 -23.02
CA ALA A 209 -6.72 0.67 -23.95
C ALA A 209 -6.76 2.00 -24.68
N GLU A 210 -7.49 2.03 -25.79
CA GLU A 210 -7.83 3.22 -26.54
C GLU A 210 -9.27 3.66 -26.23
N TRP A 211 -9.47 4.90 -25.78
CA TRP A 211 -10.79 5.46 -25.50
C TRP A 211 -11.34 6.21 -26.72
N THR A 212 -12.30 5.60 -27.43
CA THR A 212 -12.69 6.03 -28.78
C THR A 212 -13.59 7.26 -28.83
N ASP A 213 -14.36 7.53 -27.78
CA ASP A 213 -15.22 8.72 -27.65
C ASP A 213 -14.76 9.65 -26.54
N MET A 214 -13.44 9.69 -26.30
CA MET A 214 -12.84 10.62 -25.36
C MET A 214 -13.31 12.05 -25.68
N PRO A 215 -13.91 12.77 -24.72
CA PRO A 215 -14.39 14.12 -24.98
C PRO A 215 -13.26 15.05 -25.41
N GLU A 216 -13.58 15.94 -26.35
CA GLU A 216 -12.60 16.81 -27.03
C GLU A 216 -11.74 17.60 -26.03
N GLU A 217 -12.35 18.17 -24.99
CA GLU A 217 -11.64 18.89 -23.92
C GLU A 217 -10.53 18.05 -23.24
N VAL A 218 -10.74 16.73 -23.10
CA VAL A 218 -9.78 15.80 -22.49
C VAL A 218 -8.70 15.44 -23.48
N PHE A 219 -9.09 15.17 -24.72
CA PHE A 219 -8.16 14.83 -25.79
C PHE A 219 -7.26 16.00 -26.15
N GLU A 220 -7.81 17.22 -26.29
CA GLU A 220 -7.05 18.43 -26.56
C GLU A 220 -6.02 18.70 -25.47
N PHE A 221 -6.33 18.33 -24.24
CA PHE A 221 -5.44 18.47 -23.11
C PHE A 221 -4.29 17.44 -23.16
N TYR A 222 -4.63 16.16 -23.20
CA TYR A 222 -3.64 15.09 -23.10
C TYR A 222 -2.92 14.76 -24.40
N LYS A 223 -3.45 15.23 -25.53
CA LYS A 223 -3.02 14.91 -26.90
C LYS A 223 -2.92 13.40 -27.15
N SER A 224 -3.71 12.62 -26.42
CA SER A 224 -3.73 11.16 -26.50
C SER A 224 -5.05 10.63 -25.96
N ASN A 225 -5.60 9.63 -26.65
CA ASN A 225 -6.77 8.87 -26.23
C ASN A 225 -6.40 7.52 -25.57
N ILE A 226 -5.11 7.28 -25.34
CA ILE A 226 -4.62 6.05 -24.70
C ILE A 226 -4.78 6.18 -23.19
N VAL A 227 -5.39 5.17 -22.58
CA VAL A 227 -5.65 5.07 -21.15
C VAL A 227 -5.07 3.78 -20.58
N ALA A 228 -4.80 3.78 -19.28
CA ALA A 228 -4.47 2.59 -18.52
C ALA A 228 -5.69 2.16 -17.70
N LEU A 229 -5.97 0.87 -17.63
CA LEU A 229 -7.05 0.29 -16.83
C LEU A 229 -6.42 -0.48 -15.67
N LYS A 230 -6.69 -0.06 -14.44
CA LYS A 230 -6.34 -0.80 -13.22
C LYS A 230 -7.54 -1.64 -12.82
N LYS A 231 -7.50 -2.94 -13.13
CA LYS A 231 -8.50 -3.93 -12.71
C LYS A 231 -8.07 -4.51 -11.37
N LEU A 232 -8.83 -4.25 -10.30
CA LEU A 232 -8.55 -4.82 -8.98
C LEU A 232 -9.01 -6.28 -8.92
N LYS A 233 -8.36 -7.09 -8.08
CA LYS A 233 -8.81 -8.48 -7.86
C LYS A 233 -10.20 -8.49 -7.22
N ASN A 234 -11.06 -9.43 -7.64
CA ASN A 234 -12.41 -9.62 -7.12
C ASN A 234 -13.28 -8.34 -7.18
N SER A 235 -13.08 -7.50 -8.19
CA SER A 235 -13.81 -6.25 -8.36
C SER A 235 -15.15 -6.44 -9.08
N GLN A 236 -15.81 -7.60 -9.00
CA GLN A 236 -17.16 -7.77 -9.53
C GLN A 236 -18.19 -6.92 -8.78
N GLU A 237 -17.90 -6.58 -7.52
CA GLU A 237 -18.63 -5.62 -6.70
C GLU A 237 -17.70 -4.46 -6.32
N ILE A 238 -18.27 -3.28 -6.09
CA ILE A 238 -17.53 -2.12 -5.59
C ILE A 238 -17.09 -2.38 -4.13
N SER A 239 -15.85 -2.84 -3.96
CA SER A 239 -15.28 -3.13 -2.64
C SER A 239 -14.91 -1.86 -1.87
N SER A 240 -14.76 -1.99 -0.55
CA SER A 240 -14.30 -0.88 0.29
C SER A 240 -12.89 -0.43 -0.10
N GLU A 241 -12.05 -1.35 -0.55
CA GLU A 241 -10.68 -1.12 -1.02
C GLU A 241 -10.67 -0.30 -2.30
N PHE A 242 -11.55 -0.63 -3.25
CA PHE A 242 -11.75 0.15 -4.48
C PHE A 242 -12.21 1.58 -4.15
N LEU A 243 -13.16 1.72 -3.23
CA LEU A 243 -13.65 3.03 -2.78
C LEU A 243 -12.59 3.86 -2.06
N LYS A 244 -11.69 3.23 -1.29
CA LYS A 244 -10.61 3.95 -0.59
C LYS A 244 -9.61 4.58 -1.56
N GLU A 245 -9.20 3.86 -2.62
CA GLU A 245 -8.32 4.42 -3.65
C GLU A 245 -8.96 5.64 -4.33
N LEU A 246 -10.22 5.47 -4.70
CA LEU A 246 -11.02 6.52 -5.31
C LEU A 246 -11.14 7.75 -4.39
N THR A 247 -11.49 7.52 -3.13
CA THR A 247 -11.67 8.58 -2.14
C THR A 247 -10.36 9.31 -1.86
N ALA A 248 -9.24 8.60 -1.72
CA ALA A 248 -7.93 9.22 -1.53
C ALA A 248 -7.52 10.06 -2.75
N ASN A 249 -7.72 9.53 -3.97
CA ASN A 249 -7.44 10.28 -5.20
C ASN A 249 -8.31 11.53 -5.31
N PHE A 250 -9.59 11.44 -4.95
CA PHE A 250 -10.53 12.56 -4.94
C PHE A 250 -10.05 13.70 -4.03
N HIS A 251 -9.69 13.40 -2.78
CA HIS A 251 -9.25 14.41 -1.80
C HIS A 251 -7.88 15.00 -2.13
N CYS A 252 -7.01 14.22 -2.79
CA CYS A 252 -5.62 14.58 -3.08
C CYS A 252 -5.38 15.05 -4.52
N ARG A 253 -6.43 15.41 -5.27
CA ARG A 253 -6.33 15.85 -6.67
C ARG A 253 -5.34 17.01 -6.83
N ASN A 254 -4.30 16.79 -7.63
CA ASN A 254 -3.29 17.78 -7.92
C ASN A 254 -2.47 17.39 -9.16
N LYS A 255 -1.76 18.37 -9.74
CA LYS A 255 -0.85 18.15 -10.88
C LYS A 255 0.28 17.17 -10.65
N TYR A 256 0.64 16.94 -9.39
CA TYR A 256 1.68 16.00 -8.99
C TYR A 256 1.13 14.65 -8.49
N VAL A 257 -0.18 14.44 -8.58
CA VAL A 257 -0.83 13.16 -8.28
C VAL A 257 -1.37 12.57 -9.59
N LEU A 258 -1.30 11.25 -9.74
CA LEU A 258 -1.76 10.56 -10.95
C LEU A 258 -3.29 10.71 -11.09
N PRO A 259 -3.80 11.31 -12.18
CA PRO A 259 -5.23 11.52 -12.32
C PRO A 259 -5.96 10.23 -12.65
N ILE A 260 -7.06 9.99 -11.92
CA ILE A 260 -8.11 9.07 -12.33
C ILE A 260 -9.04 9.83 -13.28
N LEU A 261 -9.19 9.31 -14.50
CA LEU A 261 -10.05 9.86 -15.55
C LEU A 261 -11.51 9.37 -15.42
N GLY A 262 -11.70 8.23 -14.78
CA GLY A 262 -13.01 7.63 -14.62
C GLY A 262 -12.97 6.20 -14.13
N ILE A 263 -14.15 5.59 -14.16
CA ILE A 263 -14.40 4.21 -13.78
C ILE A 263 -15.14 3.56 -14.93
N THR A 264 -14.86 2.28 -15.15
CA THR A 264 -15.57 1.45 -16.12
C THR A 264 -15.84 0.08 -15.51
N GLN A 265 -16.75 -0.68 -16.11
CA GLN A 265 -17.03 -2.06 -15.72
C GLN A 265 -16.94 -2.95 -16.96
N ASP A 266 -16.09 -3.96 -16.89
CA ASP A 266 -15.94 -4.95 -17.96
C ASP A 266 -17.28 -5.64 -18.18
N SER A 267 -17.83 -5.53 -19.39
CA SER A 267 -19.17 -6.05 -19.69
C SER A 267 -19.24 -7.58 -19.62
N MET A 268 -18.12 -8.26 -19.82
CA MET A 268 -18.00 -9.72 -19.78
C MET A 268 -17.65 -10.23 -18.38
N THR A 269 -16.58 -9.71 -17.77
CA THR A 269 -16.11 -10.21 -16.46
C THR A 269 -16.85 -9.60 -15.28
N LYS A 270 -17.59 -8.50 -15.52
CA LYS A 270 -18.26 -7.65 -14.51
C LYS A 270 -17.29 -6.95 -13.56
N GLU A 271 -15.99 -7.04 -13.81
CA GLU A 271 -14.98 -6.41 -12.98
C GLU A 271 -14.92 -4.91 -13.21
N PHE A 272 -14.94 -4.14 -12.13
CA PHE A 272 -14.66 -2.71 -12.14
C PHE A 272 -13.18 -2.46 -12.42
N ALA A 273 -12.92 -1.40 -13.18
CA ALA A 273 -11.60 -0.90 -13.47
C ALA A 273 -11.52 0.61 -13.29
N ILE A 274 -10.43 1.07 -12.68
CA ILE A 274 -10.09 2.49 -12.64
C ILE A 274 -9.43 2.85 -13.98
N VAL A 275 -9.95 3.87 -14.65
CA VAL A 275 -9.40 4.41 -15.89
C VAL A 275 -8.43 5.53 -15.53
N LEU A 276 -7.15 5.30 -15.77
CA LEU A 276 -6.04 6.20 -15.49
C LEU A 276 -5.49 6.77 -16.81
N ARG A 277 -4.83 7.91 -16.72
CA ARG A 277 -4.01 8.38 -17.85
C ARG A 277 -2.88 7.38 -18.11
N HIS A 278 -2.72 6.97 -19.37
CA HIS A 278 -1.54 6.22 -19.78
C HIS A 278 -0.31 7.15 -19.80
N MET A 279 0.71 6.78 -19.05
CA MET A 279 1.95 7.55 -18.97
C MET A 279 2.99 6.95 -19.91
N LYS A 280 3.25 7.64 -21.03
CA LYS A 280 4.10 7.15 -22.13
C LYS A 280 5.51 6.76 -21.66
N ASN A 281 6.05 7.47 -20.68
CA ASN A 281 7.41 7.25 -20.16
C ASN A 281 7.46 6.23 -19.01
N GLY A 282 6.34 5.55 -18.71
CA GLY A 282 6.27 4.55 -17.67
C GLY A 282 6.45 5.11 -16.25
N ASN A 283 6.98 4.27 -15.38
CA ASN A 283 7.31 4.62 -14.00
C ASN A 283 8.81 4.98 -13.86
N LEU A 284 9.20 5.50 -12.70
CA LEU A 284 10.56 5.98 -12.42
C LEU A 284 11.62 4.86 -12.55
N ARG A 285 11.26 3.62 -12.24
CA ARG A 285 12.18 2.48 -12.32
C ARG A 285 12.60 2.21 -13.76
N ASP A 286 11.61 1.95 -14.61
CA ASP A 286 11.85 1.60 -16.01
C ASP A 286 12.56 2.75 -16.73
N PHE A 287 12.30 3.99 -16.31
CA PHE A 287 12.97 5.16 -16.85
C PHE A 287 14.45 5.26 -16.47
N LEU A 288 14.82 5.06 -15.20
CA LEU A 288 16.22 5.12 -14.79
C LEU A 288 17.02 3.91 -15.30
N ASP A 289 16.37 2.75 -15.49
CA ASP A 289 16.99 1.59 -16.14
C ASP A 289 17.43 1.92 -17.58
N GLN A 290 16.64 2.74 -18.28
CA GLN A 290 16.91 3.20 -19.66
C GLN A 290 17.80 4.45 -19.71
N ASN A 291 17.83 5.26 -18.65
CA ASN A 291 18.51 6.56 -18.59
C ASN A 291 19.49 6.57 -17.40
N LYS A 292 20.56 5.77 -17.51
CA LYS A 292 21.52 5.54 -16.43
C LYS A 292 22.33 6.79 -16.03
N SER A 293 22.40 7.80 -16.90
CA SER A 293 23.08 9.07 -16.63
C SER A 293 22.09 10.23 -16.84
N LEU A 294 21.86 10.97 -15.77
CA LEU A 294 21.03 12.18 -15.75
C LEU A 294 21.79 13.30 -15.05
N PRO A 295 21.75 14.54 -15.55
CA PRO A 295 22.28 15.69 -14.84
C PRO A 295 21.60 15.90 -13.49
N TRP A 296 22.31 16.47 -12.52
CA TRP A 296 21.78 16.75 -11.17
C TRP A 296 20.54 17.64 -11.19
N ILE A 297 20.48 18.61 -12.10
CA ILE A 297 19.28 19.45 -12.24
C ILE A 297 18.05 18.61 -12.60
N GLU A 298 18.18 17.58 -13.45
CA GLU A 298 17.07 16.69 -13.80
C GLU A 298 16.70 15.77 -12.63
N ARG A 299 17.69 15.22 -11.92
CA ARG A 299 17.47 14.44 -10.69
C ARG A 299 16.71 15.24 -9.64
N LEU A 300 17.07 16.50 -9.45
CA LEU A 300 16.39 17.41 -8.53
C LEU A 300 14.96 17.70 -8.96
N TRP A 301 14.71 17.90 -10.27
CA TRP A 301 13.34 18.04 -10.80
C TRP A 301 12.48 16.79 -10.53
N LEU A 302 13.03 15.59 -10.70
CA LEU A 302 12.34 14.34 -10.36
C LEU A 302 12.00 14.29 -8.86
N LEU A 303 12.96 14.52 -7.98
CA LEU A 303 12.74 14.57 -6.54
C LEU A 303 11.65 15.60 -6.19
N ASN A 304 11.83 16.84 -6.63
CA ASN A 304 10.95 17.94 -6.30
C ASN A 304 9.49 17.67 -6.72
N SER A 305 9.28 17.21 -7.95
CA SER A 305 7.94 16.93 -8.46
C SER A 305 7.24 15.78 -7.72
N PHE A 306 7.98 14.74 -7.35
CA PHE A 306 7.48 13.69 -6.47
C PHE A 306 7.08 14.26 -5.10
N ILE A 307 7.94 15.06 -4.47
CA ILE A 307 7.71 15.62 -3.14
C ILE A 307 6.53 16.60 -3.13
N ARG A 308 6.34 17.39 -4.19
CA ARG A 308 5.15 18.23 -4.35
C ARG A 308 3.86 17.39 -4.33
N GLY A 309 3.85 16.19 -4.91
CA GLY A 309 2.74 15.25 -4.84
C GLY A 309 2.51 14.70 -3.42
N LEU A 310 3.58 14.28 -2.75
CA LEU A 310 3.50 13.77 -1.38
C LEU A 310 3.04 14.83 -0.38
N LYS A 311 3.54 16.06 -0.51
CA LYS A 311 3.13 17.23 0.26
C LYS A 311 1.63 17.47 0.17
N VAL A 312 1.03 17.35 -1.02
CA VAL A 312 -0.43 17.46 -1.19
C VAL A 312 -1.14 16.39 -0.37
N ILE A 313 -0.74 15.12 -0.49
CA ILE A 313 -1.35 14.01 0.24
C ILE A 313 -1.25 14.24 1.75
N HIS A 314 -0.06 14.60 2.25
CA HIS A 314 0.16 14.86 3.67
C HIS A 314 -0.64 16.06 4.19
N SER A 315 -0.76 17.13 3.40
CA SER A 315 -1.55 18.33 3.76
C SER A 315 -3.05 18.03 3.92
N LYS A 316 -3.54 16.95 3.29
CA LYS A 316 -4.92 16.45 3.41
C LYS A 316 -5.08 15.45 4.57
N GLY A 317 -4.03 15.21 5.34
CA GLY A 317 -4.04 14.27 6.47
C GLY A 317 -3.90 12.80 6.07
N PHE A 318 -3.61 12.51 4.80
CA PHE A 318 -3.38 11.14 4.34
C PHE A 318 -1.91 10.70 4.53
N ILE A 319 -1.72 9.39 4.60
CA ILE A 319 -0.44 8.68 4.54
C ILE A 319 -0.48 7.77 3.31
N HIS A 320 0.56 7.78 2.48
CA HIS A 320 0.61 7.03 1.22
C HIS A 320 0.77 5.51 1.43
N ARG A 321 1.66 5.11 2.36
CA ARG A 321 1.92 3.72 2.79
C ARG A 321 2.62 2.80 1.79
N ASP A 322 2.67 3.15 0.50
CA ASP A 322 3.32 2.31 -0.54
C ASP A 322 4.16 3.13 -1.54
N ILE A 323 5.08 3.95 -1.04
CA ILE A 323 5.96 4.76 -1.88
C ILE A 323 7.13 3.91 -2.38
N HIS A 324 7.20 3.67 -3.68
CA HIS A 324 8.34 3.05 -4.36
C HIS A 324 8.40 3.52 -5.83
N PRO A 325 9.52 3.32 -6.56
CA PRO A 325 9.70 3.86 -7.91
C PRO A 325 8.62 3.42 -8.91
N GLY A 326 8.08 2.22 -8.76
CA GLY A 326 6.97 1.70 -9.57
C GLY A 326 5.66 2.49 -9.46
N ASN A 327 5.44 3.20 -8.35
CA ASN A 327 4.26 4.05 -8.13
C ASN A 327 4.52 5.53 -8.49
N LEU A 328 5.70 5.85 -9.01
CA LEU A 328 6.08 7.20 -9.44
C LEU A 328 6.06 7.27 -10.97
N MET A 329 5.02 7.88 -11.54
CA MET A 329 4.80 7.89 -12.98
C MET A 329 5.43 9.11 -13.65
N ILE A 330 6.12 8.92 -14.78
CA ILE A 330 6.79 10.00 -15.50
C ILE A 330 5.88 10.63 -16.54
N THR A 331 5.88 11.95 -16.59
CA THR A 331 5.18 12.73 -17.60
C THR A 331 5.98 13.95 -18.06
N GLU A 332 5.49 14.63 -19.08
CA GLU A 332 6.08 15.85 -19.64
C GLU A 332 5.22 17.06 -19.27
N LYS A 333 5.85 18.21 -19.02
CA LYS A 333 5.11 19.45 -18.81
C LYS A 333 4.49 19.89 -20.14
N PRO A 334 3.16 20.16 -20.21
CA PRO A 334 2.48 20.47 -21.47
C PRO A 334 3.11 21.62 -22.28
N ASN A 335 3.82 22.54 -21.61
CA ASN A 335 4.38 23.76 -22.20
C ASN A 335 5.90 23.91 -22.04
N ASN A 336 6.61 22.90 -21.50
CA ASN A 336 8.08 22.89 -21.44
C ASN A 336 8.59 21.45 -21.41
N SER A 337 8.99 20.95 -22.57
CA SER A 337 9.38 19.54 -22.76
C SER A 337 10.79 19.21 -22.26
N LYS A 338 11.56 20.20 -21.78
CA LYS A 338 12.97 20.00 -21.41
C LYS A 338 13.13 19.08 -20.19
N TYR A 339 12.29 19.24 -19.17
CA TYR A 339 12.40 18.46 -17.93
C TYR A 339 11.19 17.54 -17.77
N LYS A 340 11.47 16.28 -17.44
CA LYS A 340 10.45 15.31 -17.03
C LYS A 340 10.08 15.56 -15.57
N PHE A 341 8.84 15.28 -15.20
CA PHE A 341 8.40 15.36 -13.81
C PHE A 341 7.55 14.15 -13.42
N LEU A 342 7.55 13.87 -12.13
CA LEU A 342 6.86 12.72 -11.53
C LEU A 342 5.47 13.08 -11.04
N ARG A 343 4.59 12.08 -11.13
CA ARG A 343 3.31 12.04 -10.46
C ARG A 343 3.26 10.85 -9.53
N LEU A 344 2.86 11.11 -8.30
CA LEU A 344 2.63 10.07 -7.31
C LEU A 344 1.32 9.36 -7.63
N GLY A 345 1.38 8.05 -7.87
CA GLY A 345 0.25 7.19 -8.20
C GLY A 345 0.07 6.04 -7.21
N ASP A 346 -0.93 5.20 -7.49
CA ASP A 346 -1.39 4.10 -6.63
C ASP A 346 -1.72 4.51 -5.19
N LEU A 347 -2.91 5.07 -5.02
CA LEU A 347 -3.42 5.50 -3.71
C LEU A 347 -4.26 4.40 -3.05
N GLY A 348 -4.18 3.14 -3.48
CA GLY A 348 -5.01 2.06 -2.96
C GLY A 348 -4.79 1.77 -1.47
N LEU A 349 -3.58 2.00 -1.00
CA LEU A 349 -3.19 1.87 0.40
C LEU A 349 -3.21 3.19 1.18
N CYS A 350 -3.58 4.31 0.55
CA CYS A 350 -3.68 5.60 1.23
C CYS A 350 -4.77 5.57 2.29
N ARG A 351 -4.46 6.07 3.49
CA ARG A 351 -5.41 6.16 4.61
C ARG A 351 -5.21 7.47 5.35
N LEU A 352 -6.25 7.95 6.03
CA LEU A 352 -6.11 9.08 6.93
C LEU A 352 -5.20 8.71 8.10
N ALA A 353 -4.43 9.67 8.59
CA ALA A 353 -3.48 9.44 9.67
C ALA A 353 -4.13 9.02 11.00
N ASN A 354 -5.43 9.29 11.16
CA ASN A 354 -6.22 8.94 12.35
C ASN A 354 -6.96 7.60 12.22
N GLU A 355 -6.94 6.94 11.04
CA GLU A 355 -7.53 5.61 10.88
C GLU A 355 -6.62 4.55 11.50
N THR A 356 -7.23 3.65 12.29
CA THR A 356 -6.54 2.61 13.08
C THR A 356 -5.54 1.76 12.28
N SER A 357 -4.52 1.29 12.99
CA SER A 357 -3.38 0.48 12.55
C SER A 357 -3.77 -0.64 11.58
N SER A 358 -2.96 -0.84 10.54
CA SER A 358 -3.09 -2.01 9.69
C SER A 358 -2.72 -3.27 10.47
N SER A 359 -3.32 -4.40 10.12
CA SER A 359 -2.94 -5.73 10.63
C SER A 359 -1.69 -6.28 9.95
N GLU A 360 -1.21 -5.63 8.89
CA GLU A 360 -0.13 -6.11 8.03
C GLU A 360 0.74 -4.94 7.56
N ALA A 361 2.00 -5.26 7.21
CA ALA A 361 2.89 -4.38 6.46
C ALA A 361 2.67 -4.63 4.97
N TYR A 362 2.39 -3.55 4.25
CA TYR A 362 2.29 -3.50 2.80
C TYR A 362 3.46 -2.72 2.21
N GLY A 363 3.94 -3.20 1.07
CA GLY A 363 4.81 -2.46 0.16
C GLY A 363 6.04 -3.24 -0.31
N VAL A 364 6.99 -2.52 -0.89
CA VAL A 364 8.25 -3.10 -1.39
C VAL A 364 9.33 -2.96 -0.31
N LEU A 365 9.86 -4.09 0.17
CA LEU A 365 10.60 -4.18 1.44
C LEU A 365 11.61 -3.05 1.75
N PRO A 366 12.57 -2.68 0.86
CA PRO A 366 13.54 -1.64 1.17
C PRO A 366 12.94 -0.27 1.46
N TYR A 367 11.74 -0.01 0.95
CA TYR A 367 11.03 1.26 1.09
C TYR A 367 10.13 1.29 2.32
N ILE A 368 9.95 0.16 3.02
CA ILE A 368 9.14 0.07 4.23
C ILE A 368 9.97 0.54 5.43
N ALA A 369 9.42 1.47 6.20
CA ALA A 369 10.09 2.01 7.38
C ALA A 369 10.23 0.96 8.50
N PRO A 370 11.32 0.99 9.31
CA PRO A 370 11.54 0.03 10.40
C PRO A 370 10.36 -0.10 11.38
N GLU A 371 9.72 1.01 11.74
CA GLU A 371 8.56 0.99 12.64
C GLU A 371 7.34 0.27 12.07
N VAL A 372 7.19 0.27 10.74
CA VAL A 372 6.11 -0.42 10.03
C VAL A 372 6.37 -1.92 10.00
N LEU A 373 7.63 -2.34 9.81
CA LEU A 373 8.02 -3.76 9.83
C LEU A 373 7.78 -4.41 11.19
N ASN A 374 7.87 -3.65 12.29
CA ASN A 374 7.74 -4.16 13.64
C ASN A 374 6.30 -4.11 14.18
N LYS A 375 5.65 -2.95 14.10
CA LYS A 375 4.35 -2.70 14.76
C LYS A 375 3.23 -2.30 13.81
N TYR A 376 3.47 -2.37 12.50
CA TYR A 376 2.50 -1.92 11.48
C TYR A 376 2.07 -0.46 11.69
N GLN A 377 2.98 0.35 12.26
CA GLN A 377 2.73 1.76 12.61
C GLN A 377 3.07 2.66 11.44
N TYR A 378 2.09 2.85 10.55
CA TYR A 378 2.17 3.83 9.47
C TYR A 378 2.01 5.25 10.00
N SER A 379 2.86 6.15 9.51
CA SER A 379 2.82 7.59 9.79
C SER A 379 3.27 8.38 8.57
N GLN A 380 3.07 9.70 8.57
CA GLN A 380 3.68 10.53 7.54
C GLN A 380 5.22 10.40 7.55
N ALA A 381 5.83 10.23 8.74
CA ALA A 381 7.26 9.98 8.86
C ALA A 381 7.70 8.63 8.23
N SER A 382 6.82 7.62 8.17
CA SER A 382 7.14 6.38 7.45
C SER A 382 7.16 6.55 5.93
N ASP A 383 6.32 7.44 5.37
CA ASP A 383 6.43 7.82 3.96
C ASP A 383 7.75 8.57 3.69
N ILE A 384 8.19 9.41 4.63
CA ILE A 384 9.46 10.13 4.54
C ILE A 384 10.67 9.18 4.56
N TYR A 385 10.60 8.07 5.29
CA TYR A 385 11.61 7.02 5.17
C TYR A 385 11.72 6.51 3.74
N SER A 386 10.58 6.21 3.09
CA SER A 386 10.55 5.79 1.69
C SER A 386 11.13 6.87 0.77
N VAL A 387 10.90 8.16 1.06
CA VAL A 387 11.52 9.29 0.33
C VAL A 387 13.05 9.20 0.38
N GLY A 388 13.65 8.90 1.53
CA GLY A 388 15.11 8.73 1.63
C GLY A 388 15.63 7.62 0.71
N ILE A 389 14.92 6.50 0.65
CA ILE A 389 15.27 5.39 -0.25
C ILE A 389 15.07 5.78 -1.73
N ILE A 390 14.03 6.54 -2.05
CA ILE A 390 13.81 7.10 -3.40
C ILE A 390 14.91 8.10 -3.78
N MET A 391 15.37 8.94 -2.86
CA MET A 391 16.50 9.85 -3.09
C MET A 391 17.77 9.07 -3.44
N TRP A 392 18.06 8.00 -2.70
CA TRP A 392 19.16 7.10 -3.02
C TRP A 392 18.98 6.47 -4.42
N PHE A 393 17.76 6.02 -4.75
CA PHE A 393 17.43 5.46 -6.06
C PHE A 393 17.65 6.48 -7.20
N ILE A 394 17.19 7.72 -7.05
CA ILE A 394 17.39 8.80 -8.03
C ILE A 394 18.88 9.13 -8.21
N SER A 395 19.65 9.15 -7.11
CA SER A 395 21.08 9.47 -7.15
C SER A 395 21.92 8.39 -7.86
N THR A 396 21.57 7.11 -7.70
CA THR A 396 22.38 5.99 -8.18
C THR A 396 21.84 5.30 -9.42
N GLY A 397 20.53 5.38 -9.67
CA GLY A 397 19.82 4.56 -10.66
C GLY A 397 19.83 3.05 -10.34
N LYS A 398 20.33 2.64 -9.16
CA LYS A 398 20.49 1.23 -8.78
C LYS A 398 19.32 0.76 -7.94
N ARG A 399 18.97 -0.53 -8.05
CA ARG A 399 17.97 -1.13 -7.17
C ARG A 399 18.52 -1.25 -5.72
N PRO A 400 17.77 -0.84 -4.68
CA PRO A 400 18.20 -0.96 -3.30
C PRO A 400 18.47 -2.42 -2.91
N PHE A 401 19.61 -2.70 -2.28
CA PHE A 401 20.02 -4.05 -1.87
C PHE A 401 19.92 -5.09 -3.00
N ALA A 402 20.28 -4.73 -4.24
CA ALA A 402 20.16 -5.59 -5.42
C ALA A 402 20.85 -6.96 -5.29
N ASN A 403 21.88 -7.05 -4.46
CA ASN A 403 22.64 -8.27 -4.17
C ASN A 403 21.98 -9.18 -3.11
N ARG A 404 20.75 -8.88 -2.68
CA ARG A 404 20.03 -9.64 -1.65
C ARG A 404 18.62 -9.97 -2.09
N ALA A 405 18.09 -11.08 -1.57
CA ALA A 405 16.68 -11.38 -1.68
C ALA A 405 15.86 -10.45 -0.78
N TYR A 406 14.68 -10.03 -1.24
CA TYR A 406 13.75 -9.20 -0.46
C TYR A 406 12.92 -10.09 0.44
N ASN A 407 13.41 -10.27 1.66
CA ASN A 407 13.09 -11.40 2.50
C ASN A 407 13.05 -10.94 3.98
N ALA A 408 12.62 -11.80 4.90
CA ALA A 408 12.57 -11.50 6.33
C ALA A 408 13.95 -11.18 6.95
N GLU A 409 15.05 -11.75 6.42
CA GLU A 409 16.40 -11.48 6.90
C GLU A 409 16.80 -10.02 6.65
N LEU A 410 16.63 -9.56 5.41
CA LEU A 410 16.84 -8.17 5.02
C LEU A 410 15.91 -7.24 5.82
N ALA A 411 14.67 -7.65 6.09
CA ALA A 411 13.74 -6.88 6.91
C ALA A 411 14.27 -6.67 8.34
N VAL A 412 14.77 -7.74 8.98
CA VAL A 412 15.36 -7.70 10.32
C VAL A 412 16.63 -6.85 10.34
N GLU A 413 17.48 -6.95 9.33
CA GLU A 413 18.68 -6.14 9.25
C GLU A 413 18.38 -4.65 9.06
N ILE A 414 17.43 -4.30 8.18
CA ILE A 414 16.95 -2.92 8.02
C ILE A 414 16.41 -2.38 9.35
N PHE A 415 15.62 -3.20 10.06
CA PHE A 415 15.10 -2.88 11.38
C PHE A 415 16.22 -2.62 12.40
N ASN A 416 17.28 -3.43 12.36
CA ASN A 416 18.46 -3.30 13.23
C ASN A 416 19.43 -2.18 12.82
N GLY A 417 19.14 -1.46 11.73
CA GLY A 417 19.90 -0.27 11.33
C GLY A 417 20.74 -0.42 10.06
N LEU A 418 20.59 -1.52 9.31
CA LEU A 418 21.19 -1.63 7.97
C LEU A 418 20.67 -0.48 7.09
N ARG A 419 21.59 0.25 6.45
CA ARG A 419 21.30 1.33 5.51
C ARG A 419 22.13 1.16 4.24
N LEU A 420 21.68 1.80 3.16
CA LEU A 420 22.36 1.78 1.87
C LEU A 420 23.67 2.57 1.94
N LYS A 421 24.69 2.09 1.23
CA LYS A 421 25.97 2.80 1.13
C LYS A 421 25.82 4.03 0.24
N THR A 422 26.38 5.16 0.68
CA THR A 422 26.37 6.42 -0.06
C THR A 422 27.49 6.43 -1.11
N ASN A 423 27.23 7.06 -2.26
CA ASN A 423 28.25 7.23 -3.30
C ASN A 423 29.03 8.53 -3.03
N LYS A 424 30.37 8.48 -3.10
CA LYS A 424 31.28 9.62 -2.93
C LYS A 424 31.02 10.76 -3.93
N ASP A 425 30.40 10.47 -5.06
CA ASP A 425 30.08 11.45 -6.10
C ASP A 425 28.68 12.09 -5.93
N THR A 426 27.95 11.71 -4.88
CA THR A 426 26.68 12.37 -4.53
C THR A 426 26.96 13.66 -3.75
N PRO A 427 26.32 14.80 -4.09
CA PRO A 427 26.44 16.06 -3.36
C PRO A 427 26.16 15.89 -1.87
N GLN A 428 27.01 16.47 -1.03
CA GLN A 428 26.96 16.28 0.42
C GLN A 428 25.63 16.78 1.01
N CYS A 429 25.13 17.94 0.59
CA CYS A 429 23.82 18.46 1.02
C CYS A 429 22.65 17.51 0.69
N TYR A 430 22.75 16.77 -0.43
CA TYR A 430 21.77 15.76 -0.82
C TYR A 430 21.85 14.52 0.07
N ILE A 431 23.08 14.07 0.39
CA ILE A 431 23.32 12.95 1.32
C ILE A 431 22.73 13.28 2.70
N GLU A 432 22.99 14.47 3.22
CA GLU A 432 22.51 14.88 4.54
C GLU A 432 20.98 14.90 4.63
N LEU A 433 20.30 15.39 3.59
CA LEU A 433 18.84 15.33 3.52
C LEU A 433 18.34 13.88 3.44
N MET A 434 18.94 13.08 2.56
CA MET A 434 18.59 11.68 2.39
C MET A 434 18.74 10.89 3.69
N GLU A 435 19.82 11.14 4.45
CA GLU A 435 20.07 10.46 5.72
C GLU A 435 19.11 10.89 6.83
N LYS A 436 18.72 12.17 6.86
CA LYS A 436 17.66 12.64 7.74
C LYS A 436 16.32 11.96 7.44
N CYS A 437 16.00 11.72 6.17
CA CYS A 437 14.75 11.06 5.79
C CYS A 437 14.62 9.64 6.35
N TRP A 438 15.70 8.86 6.46
CA TRP A 438 15.67 7.49 7.01
C TRP A 438 16.22 7.36 8.44
N HIS A 439 16.22 8.47 9.18
CA HIS A 439 16.68 8.52 10.56
C HIS A 439 15.88 7.55 11.45
N LYS A 440 16.53 6.99 12.47
CA LYS A 440 15.92 6.00 13.38
C LYS A 440 14.81 6.63 14.22
N ASP A 441 15.05 7.82 14.74
CA ASP A 441 14.02 8.62 15.39
C ASP A 441 13.09 9.23 14.33
N LEU A 442 11.79 8.97 14.45
CA LEU A 442 10.76 9.43 13.52
C LEU A 442 10.60 10.96 13.57
N SER A 443 10.84 11.58 14.73
CA SER A 443 10.65 13.02 14.94
C SER A 443 11.76 13.86 14.29
N GLU A 444 12.92 13.25 14.05
CA GLU A 444 14.05 13.86 13.33
C GLU A 444 13.87 13.82 11.81
N ARG A 445 12.92 13.04 11.31
CA ARG A 445 12.63 12.98 9.87
C ARG A 445 11.92 14.28 9.45
N PRO A 446 12.36 14.94 8.36
CA PRO A 446 11.74 16.18 7.90
C PRO A 446 10.32 15.95 7.40
N SER A 447 9.49 17.00 7.37
CA SER A 447 8.19 16.93 6.69
C SER A 447 8.34 17.00 5.18
N ALA A 448 7.33 16.54 4.43
CA ALA A 448 7.30 16.70 2.97
C ALA A 448 7.40 18.18 2.54
N GLU A 449 6.87 19.11 3.35
CA GLU A 449 7.02 20.56 3.12
C GLU A 449 8.47 21.02 3.24
N ALA A 450 9.19 20.58 4.26
CA ALA A 450 10.59 20.96 4.47
C ALA A 450 11.50 20.42 3.34
N ILE A 451 11.25 19.19 2.88
CA ILE A 451 11.96 18.61 1.73
C ILE A 451 11.64 19.40 0.45
N TYR A 452 10.38 19.78 0.26
CA TYR A 452 9.94 20.60 -0.86
C TYR A 452 10.70 21.92 -0.90
N ASP A 453 10.67 22.70 0.18
CA ASP A 453 11.31 24.01 0.29
C ASP A 453 12.81 23.93 -0.01
N MET A 454 13.48 22.92 0.54
CA MET A 454 14.92 22.73 0.30
C MET A 454 15.23 22.35 -1.15
N SER A 455 14.45 21.44 -1.73
CA SER A 455 14.64 21.04 -3.12
C SER A 455 14.35 22.16 -4.13
N GLU A 456 13.36 23.03 -3.85
CA GLU A 456 13.10 24.23 -4.66
C GLU A 456 14.27 25.19 -4.62
N ASN A 457 14.81 25.46 -3.42
CA ASN A 457 15.99 26.34 -3.27
C ASN A 457 17.19 25.82 -4.07
N TRP A 458 17.46 24.51 -4.04
CA TRP A 458 18.53 23.91 -4.85
C TRP A 458 18.31 24.08 -6.36
N ILE A 459 17.07 23.88 -6.83
CA ILE A 459 16.71 24.05 -8.24
C ILE A 459 16.86 25.52 -8.64
N GLU A 460 16.35 26.46 -7.84
CA GLU A 460 16.48 27.89 -8.11
C GLU A 460 17.95 28.31 -8.17
N ASP A 461 18.76 27.87 -7.20
CA ASP A 461 20.17 28.24 -7.17
C ASP A 461 20.93 27.78 -8.41
N LEU A 462 20.65 26.56 -8.88
CA LEU A 462 21.25 26.03 -10.11
C LEU A 462 20.74 26.72 -11.38
N LEU A 463 19.44 27.05 -11.46
CA LEU A 463 18.85 27.69 -12.64
C LEU A 463 19.28 29.15 -12.81
N TYR A 464 19.51 29.85 -11.70
CA TYR A 464 19.91 31.26 -11.69
C TYR A 464 21.41 31.47 -11.46
N ASP A 465 22.21 30.39 -11.51
CA ASP A 465 23.66 30.41 -11.26
C ASP A 465 24.02 31.17 -9.96
N LYS A 466 23.19 31.00 -8.92
CA LYS A 466 23.47 31.55 -7.60
C LYS A 466 24.57 30.68 -7.00
N LYS A 467 25.70 31.28 -6.64
CA LYS A 467 26.87 30.58 -6.05
C LYS A 467 26.69 30.30 -4.56
N SER A 468 25.59 29.65 -4.19
CA SER A 468 25.40 29.14 -2.83
C SER A 468 26.33 27.97 -2.54
N VAL A 469 26.51 27.64 -1.27
CA VAL A 469 27.34 26.49 -0.86
C VAL A 469 26.79 25.20 -1.47
N ASP A 470 25.47 25.03 -1.47
CA ASP A 470 24.81 23.84 -2.00
C ASP A 470 24.92 23.75 -3.52
N SER A 471 24.70 24.84 -4.26
CA SER A 471 24.80 24.80 -5.73
C SER A 471 26.21 24.46 -6.20
N ILE A 472 27.24 24.94 -5.48
CA ILE A 472 28.63 24.56 -5.73
C ILE A 472 28.83 23.06 -5.53
N MET A 473 28.23 22.44 -4.51
CA MET A 473 28.32 20.98 -4.31
C MET A 473 27.70 20.21 -5.49
N PHE A 474 26.55 20.64 -5.99
CA PHE A 474 25.91 20.04 -7.16
C PHE A 474 26.74 20.21 -8.43
N LEU A 475 27.28 21.40 -8.70
CA LEU A 475 28.12 21.67 -9.86
C LEU A 475 29.42 20.85 -9.85
N ASN A 476 30.05 20.70 -8.67
CA ASN A 476 31.25 19.88 -8.52
C ASN A 476 30.94 18.38 -8.75
N ALA A 477 29.80 17.90 -8.27
CA ALA A 477 29.37 16.52 -8.52
C ALA A 477 29.05 16.27 -10.00
N GLU A 478 28.46 17.25 -10.69
CA GLU A 478 28.21 17.19 -12.13
C GLU A 478 29.51 17.06 -12.93
N GLN A 479 30.55 17.82 -12.59
CA GLN A 479 31.87 17.72 -13.23
C GLN A 479 32.47 16.33 -13.07
N LYS A 480 32.41 15.75 -11.88
CA LYS A 480 32.92 14.39 -11.61
C LYS A 480 32.18 13.31 -12.41
N MET A 481 30.87 13.48 -12.66
CA MET A 481 30.11 12.55 -13.51
C MET A 481 30.57 12.58 -14.96
N HIS A 482 31.12 13.71 -15.43
CA HIS A 482 31.70 13.83 -16.77
C HIS A 482 33.13 13.31 -16.85
N ASP A 483 33.87 13.31 -15.73
CA ASP A 483 35.27 12.86 -15.65
C ASP A 483 35.41 11.32 -15.50
N LEU A 484 34.34 10.62 -15.12
CA LEU A 484 34.28 9.15 -15.01
C LEU A 484 33.91 8.50 -16.35
N SER A 485 34.79 8.65 -17.35
CA SER A 485 34.94 7.64 -18.40
C SER A 485 36.04 6.69 -17.96
N GLU A 486 35.67 5.45 -17.65
CA GLU A 486 36.53 4.31 -17.28
C GLU A 486 36.73 4.08 -15.77
N ASP A 487 36.21 2.94 -15.32
CA ASP A 487 36.54 2.14 -14.12
C ASP A 487 36.15 2.65 -12.71
N GLU A 488 34.99 2.19 -12.23
CA GLU A 488 34.85 1.54 -10.92
C GLU A 488 33.59 0.64 -10.91
N ASP A 489 33.75 -0.59 -11.38
CA ASP A 489 32.76 -1.67 -11.27
C ASP A 489 32.56 -2.05 -9.79
N LEU A 490 31.52 -1.49 -9.16
CA LEU A 490 30.88 -2.18 -8.04
C LEU A 490 30.26 -3.49 -8.57
N PRO A 491 30.44 -4.66 -7.92
CA PRO A 491 30.18 -5.95 -8.52
C PRO A 491 28.78 -6.05 -9.14
N SER A 492 28.76 -6.27 -10.46
CA SER A 492 27.61 -6.32 -11.36
C SER A 492 26.86 -7.66 -11.32
N ALA A 493 26.81 -8.32 -10.17
CA ALA A 493 25.95 -9.49 -9.99
C ALA A 493 24.53 -9.02 -9.61
N GLU A 494 23.82 -8.42 -10.57
CA GLU A 494 22.37 -8.26 -10.46
C GLU A 494 21.70 -9.62 -10.59
N THR A 495 21.51 -10.30 -9.47
CA THR A 495 20.60 -11.45 -9.39
C THR A 495 19.17 -10.93 -9.59
N THR A 496 18.51 -11.37 -10.66
CA THR A 496 17.12 -11.06 -10.99
C THR A 496 16.17 -11.70 -9.96
N HIS A 497 16.07 -11.11 -8.78
CA HIS A 497 15.00 -11.41 -7.84
C HIS A 497 13.77 -10.58 -8.19
N SER A 498 12.61 -11.21 -8.41
CA SER A 498 11.35 -10.47 -8.53
C SER A 498 11.14 -9.59 -7.30
N GLU A 499 10.56 -8.40 -7.48
CA GLU A 499 10.15 -7.60 -6.33
C GLU A 499 9.14 -8.38 -5.52
N ALA A 500 9.56 -8.88 -4.36
CA ALA A 500 8.64 -9.45 -3.40
C ALA A 500 7.81 -8.31 -2.82
N TYR A 501 6.57 -8.21 -3.29
CA TYR A 501 5.58 -7.31 -2.71
C TYR A 501 5.12 -7.93 -1.39
N VAL A 502 5.49 -7.30 -0.26
CA VAL A 502 5.16 -7.82 1.07
C VAL A 502 3.66 -7.60 1.28
N THR A 503 2.91 -8.69 1.38
CA THR A 503 1.44 -8.70 1.53
C THR A 503 0.96 -9.55 2.70
N ARG A 504 1.87 -9.95 3.61
CA ARG A 504 1.50 -10.85 4.70
C ARG A 504 2.46 -10.73 5.89
N ASP A 505 1.87 -10.89 7.07
CA ASP A 505 2.49 -10.99 8.39
C ASP A 505 3.85 -11.70 8.33
N LEU A 506 4.93 -10.95 8.64
CA LEU A 506 6.29 -11.51 8.74
C LEU A 506 6.45 -12.45 9.94
N GLY A 507 5.37 -12.71 10.70
CA GLY A 507 5.27 -13.78 11.69
C GLY A 507 6.12 -13.53 12.93
N LEU A 508 6.55 -12.30 13.17
CA LEU A 508 7.55 -12.00 14.20
C LEU A 508 6.99 -11.97 15.63
N CYS A 509 5.68 -12.12 15.85
CA CYS A 509 5.07 -12.30 17.18
C CYS A 509 3.67 -12.94 17.14
N ARG A 510 3.41 -13.98 17.94
CA ARG A 510 2.06 -14.48 18.30
C ARG A 510 1.92 -14.63 19.81
N LEU A 511 0.69 -14.52 20.31
CA LEU A 511 0.36 -14.74 21.73
C LEU A 511 0.48 -16.24 22.08
N ALA A 512 1.05 -16.56 23.25
CA ALA A 512 1.41 -17.92 23.68
C ALA A 512 0.25 -18.95 23.77
N ASN A 513 -1.01 -18.53 23.61
CA ASN A 513 -2.19 -19.39 23.76
C ASN A 513 -2.76 -19.93 22.43
N GLU A 514 -2.16 -19.62 21.28
CA GLU A 514 -2.58 -20.16 19.98
C GLU A 514 -1.78 -21.43 19.62
N THR A 515 -2.22 -22.59 20.11
CA THR A 515 -1.44 -23.84 20.08
C THR A 515 -1.60 -24.71 18.82
N SER A 516 -2.02 -24.17 17.68
CA SER A 516 -2.04 -24.97 16.44
C SER A 516 -1.82 -24.14 15.18
N SER A 517 -0.64 -24.26 14.57
CA SER A 517 -0.44 -23.91 13.17
C SER A 517 -0.57 -25.17 12.30
N SER A 518 -1.10 -25.02 11.07
CA SER A 518 -1.14 -26.09 10.08
C SER A 518 0.18 -26.27 9.32
N GLU A 519 1.17 -25.42 9.60
CA GLU A 519 2.46 -25.29 8.88
C GLU A 519 3.56 -24.75 9.82
N ALA A 520 4.83 -25.07 9.53
CA ALA A 520 5.99 -24.44 10.16
C ALA A 520 6.39 -23.17 9.39
N TYR A 521 6.59 -22.08 10.12
CA TYR A 521 7.07 -20.78 9.65
C TYR A 521 8.42 -20.43 10.31
N GLY A 522 9.39 -19.96 9.52
CA GLY A 522 10.71 -19.54 10.01
C GLY A 522 11.84 -19.75 9.01
N VAL A 523 13.07 -19.35 9.39
CA VAL A 523 14.29 -19.57 8.60
C VAL A 523 14.94 -20.88 9.07
N LEU A 524 15.09 -21.85 8.17
CA LEU A 524 15.31 -23.27 8.50
C LEU A 524 16.34 -23.56 9.62
N PRO A 525 17.56 -22.99 9.64
CA PRO A 525 18.53 -23.26 10.70
C PRO A 525 18.10 -22.85 12.11
N TYR A 526 17.21 -21.85 12.21
CA TYR A 526 16.71 -21.30 13.46
C TYR A 526 15.45 -22.04 13.93
N ILE A 527 14.81 -22.84 13.07
CA ILE A 527 13.63 -23.61 13.45
C ILE A 527 14.05 -24.80 14.29
N ALA A 528 13.47 -24.91 15.49
CA ALA A 528 13.74 -26.03 16.38
C ALA A 528 13.24 -27.37 15.79
N PRO A 529 13.95 -28.48 16.03
CA PRO A 529 13.60 -29.81 15.48
C PRO A 529 12.15 -30.24 15.72
N GLU A 530 11.60 -29.98 16.90
CA GLU A 530 10.23 -30.33 17.25
C GLU A 530 9.17 -29.56 16.44
N VAL A 531 9.49 -28.33 16.01
CA VAL A 531 8.63 -27.48 15.17
C VAL A 531 8.59 -28.04 13.76
N LEU A 532 9.71 -28.57 13.24
CA LEU A 532 9.79 -29.20 11.91
C LEU A 532 8.91 -30.46 11.78
N ASN A 533 8.67 -31.16 12.90
CA ASN A 533 7.94 -32.43 12.93
C ASN A 533 6.45 -32.27 13.32
N LYS A 534 6.15 -31.46 14.34
CA LYS A 534 4.80 -31.36 14.93
C LYS A 534 4.14 -30.00 14.80
N TYR A 535 4.82 -29.01 14.21
CA TYR A 535 4.34 -27.62 14.10
C TYR A 535 4.00 -27.00 15.47
N GLN A 536 4.66 -27.46 16.54
CA GLN A 536 4.43 -27.01 17.91
C GLN A 536 5.50 -26.01 18.33
N TYR A 537 5.14 -24.73 18.32
CA TYR A 537 5.96 -23.66 18.86
C TYR A 537 5.82 -23.60 20.38
N SER A 538 6.94 -23.38 21.07
CA SER A 538 7.01 -23.25 22.53
C SER A 538 8.12 -22.29 22.93
N GLN A 539 8.14 -21.85 24.19
CA GLN A 539 9.26 -21.06 24.69
C GLN A 539 10.61 -21.79 24.50
N ALA A 540 10.63 -23.11 24.64
CA ALA A 540 11.83 -23.91 24.37
C ALA A 540 12.26 -23.90 22.89
N SER A 541 11.34 -23.74 21.93
CA SER A 541 11.71 -23.58 20.51
C SER A 541 12.32 -22.21 20.21
N ASP A 542 11.93 -21.18 20.96
CA ASP A 542 12.56 -19.85 20.87
C ASP A 542 13.98 -19.91 21.44
N ILE A 543 14.19 -20.65 22.54
CA ILE A 543 15.52 -20.86 23.14
C ILE A 543 16.47 -21.60 22.19
N TYR A 544 15.96 -22.54 21.39
CA TYR A 544 16.76 -23.14 20.32
C TYR A 544 17.25 -22.10 19.31
N SER A 545 16.40 -21.17 18.91
CA SER A 545 16.76 -20.06 18.01
C SER A 545 17.85 -19.18 18.64
N VAL A 546 17.76 -18.92 19.95
CA VAL A 546 18.79 -18.18 20.70
C VAL A 546 20.15 -18.87 20.62
N GLY A 547 20.22 -20.19 20.72
CA GLY A 547 21.48 -20.94 20.55
C GLY A 547 22.11 -20.75 19.17
N ILE A 548 21.30 -20.75 18.11
CA ILE A 548 21.79 -20.50 16.73
C ILE A 548 22.24 -19.04 16.56
N ILE A 549 21.55 -18.09 17.20
CA ILE A 549 21.94 -16.66 17.21
C ILE A 549 23.24 -16.47 17.99
N MET A 550 23.42 -17.13 19.14
CA MET A 550 24.68 -17.09 19.90
C MET A 550 25.86 -17.57 19.06
N TRP A 551 25.66 -18.62 18.25
CA TRP A 551 26.66 -19.11 17.31
C TRP A 551 26.99 -18.07 16.23
N PHE A 552 25.96 -17.45 15.65
CA PHE A 552 26.11 -16.38 14.67
C PHE A 552 26.92 -15.20 15.25
N ILE A 553 26.58 -14.74 16.47
CA ILE A 553 27.30 -13.66 17.15
C ILE A 553 28.79 -14.03 17.35
N SER A 554 29.07 -15.26 17.76
CA SER A 554 30.45 -15.69 18.03
C SER A 554 31.33 -15.88 16.77
N THR A 555 30.71 -16.06 15.59
CA THR A 555 31.43 -16.41 14.35
C THR A 555 31.31 -15.37 13.24
N GLY A 556 30.27 -14.53 13.26
CA GLY A 556 29.88 -13.63 12.17
C GLY A 556 29.45 -14.35 10.89
N LYS A 557 29.26 -15.68 10.93
CA LYS A 557 29.02 -16.52 9.74
C LYS A 557 27.56 -16.92 9.63
N ARG A 558 27.08 -17.08 8.39
CA ARG A 558 25.76 -17.63 8.11
C ARG A 558 25.67 -19.11 8.54
N PRO A 559 24.65 -19.52 9.33
CA PRO A 559 24.45 -20.93 9.70
C PRO A 559 24.34 -21.83 8.46
N PHE A 560 25.11 -22.91 8.42
CA PHE A 560 25.13 -23.86 7.29
C PHE A 560 25.34 -23.19 5.92
N ALA A 561 26.18 -22.15 5.82
CA ALA A 561 26.43 -21.38 4.59
C ALA A 561 26.69 -22.23 3.33
N ASN A 562 27.28 -23.42 3.48
CA ASN A 562 27.63 -24.33 2.38
C ASN A 562 26.50 -25.30 2.00
N ARG A 563 25.26 -25.10 2.47
CA ARG A 563 24.12 -26.00 2.24
C ARG A 563 22.92 -25.21 1.74
N ALA A 564 22.19 -25.79 0.79
CA ALA A 564 20.87 -25.28 0.42
C ALA A 564 19.89 -25.50 1.58
N TYR A 565 19.08 -24.49 1.90
CA TYR A 565 18.04 -24.60 2.94
C TYR A 565 16.83 -25.34 2.38
N ASN A 566 16.88 -26.66 2.37
CA ASN A 566 15.87 -27.53 1.76
C ASN A 566 15.41 -28.63 2.73
N ALA A 567 14.54 -29.52 2.25
CA ALA A 567 14.01 -30.62 3.07
C ALA A 567 15.08 -31.58 3.59
N GLU A 568 16.19 -31.73 2.86
CA GLU A 568 17.32 -32.57 3.26
C GLU A 568 18.03 -31.97 4.48
N LEU A 569 18.35 -30.68 4.45
CA LEU A 569 18.91 -29.98 5.60
C LEU A 569 17.95 -29.99 6.81
N ALA A 570 16.64 -29.89 6.56
CA ALA A 570 15.63 -29.98 7.61
C ALA A 570 15.65 -31.35 8.32
N VAL A 571 15.74 -32.43 7.55
CA VAL A 571 15.84 -33.81 8.06
C VAL A 571 17.15 -34.01 8.82
N GLU A 572 18.26 -33.46 8.34
CA GLU A 572 19.55 -33.55 9.03
C GLU A 572 19.55 -32.79 10.36
N ILE A 573 19.02 -31.56 10.41
CA ILE A 573 18.85 -30.78 11.65
C ILE A 573 17.96 -31.55 12.64
N PHE A 574 16.86 -32.12 12.15
CA PHE A 574 15.97 -32.97 12.94
C PHE A 574 16.68 -34.19 13.52
N ASN A 575 17.55 -34.82 12.74
CA ASN A 575 18.35 -35.98 13.14
C ASN A 575 19.56 -35.64 14.02
N GLY A 576 19.79 -34.35 14.33
CA GLY A 576 20.82 -33.91 15.27
C GLY A 576 22.03 -33.23 14.63
N LEU A 577 21.97 -32.84 13.35
CA LEU A 577 22.98 -31.97 12.78
C LEU A 577 23.02 -30.64 13.55
N ARG A 578 24.21 -30.24 13.99
CA ARG A 578 24.47 -28.97 14.70
C ARG A 578 25.67 -28.26 14.09
N LEU A 579 25.76 -26.96 14.34
CA LEU A 579 26.85 -26.12 13.85
C LEU A 579 28.14 -26.45 14.61
N LYS A 580 29.27 -26.43 13.91
CA LYS A 580 30.58 -26.65 14.52
C LYS A 580 30.99 -25.40 15.29
N THR A 581 31.44 -25.55 16.52
CA THR A 581 31.90 -24.46 17.38
C THR A 581 33.36 -24.12 17.08
N ASN A 582 33.73 -22.84 17.21
CA ASN A 582 35.12 -22.41 17.03
C ASN A 582 35.94 -22.70 18.30
N LYS A 583 37.21 -23.08 18.16
CA LYS A 583 38.13 -23.31 19.29
C LYS A 583 38.43 -22.04 20.09
N ASP A 584 38.20 -20.87 19.49
CA ASP A 584 38.46 -19.56 20.11
C ASP A 584 37.22 -18.97 20.80
N THR A 585 36.08 -19.65 20.76
CA THR A 585 34.89 -19.21 21.51
C THR A 585 35.03 -19.63 22.99
N PRO A 586 34.73 -18.74 23.97
CA PRO A 586 34.78 -19.07 25.39
C PRO A 586 33.97 -20.32 25.73
N GLN A 587 34.55 -21.23 26.52
CA GLN A 587 33.95 -22.54 26.80
C GLN A 587 32.59 -22.43 27.51
N CYS A 588 32.45 -21.51 28.49
CA CYS A 588 31.18 -21.24 29.15
C CYS A 588 30.07 -20.74 28.18
N TYR A 589 30.46 -19.98 27.16
CA TYR A 589 29.56 -19.52 26.09
C TYR A 589 29.14 -20.67 25.17
N ILE A 590 30.08 -21.57 24.83
CA ILE A 590 29.79 -22.81 24.09
C ILE A 590 28.80 -23.68 24.86
N GLU A 591 29.01 -23.89 26.16
CA GLU A 591 28.14 -24.72 26.98
C GLU A 591 26.71 -24.18 27.07
N LEU A 592 26.55 -22.87 27.23
CA LEU A 592 25.24 -22.23 27.21
C LEU A 592 24.57 -22.36 25.84
N MET A 593 25.32 -22.09 24.76
CA MET A 593 24.85 -22.24 23.39
C MET A 593 24.41 -23.68 23.08
N GLU A 594 25.16 -24.68 23.57
CA GLU A 594 24.83 -26.09 23.38
C GLU A 594 23.60 -26.55 24.18
N LYS A 595 23.41 -25.99 25.37
CA LYS A 595 22.16 -26.17 26.14
C LYS A 595 20.96 -25.56 25.42
N CYS A 596 21.11 -24.39 24.80
CA CYS A 596 20.03 -23.72 24.07
C CYS A 596 19.49 -24.58 22.92
N TRP A 597 20.34 -25.27 22.16
CA TRP A 597 19.91 -26.14 21.04
C TRP A 597 19.84 -27.63 21.37
N HIS A 598 19.72 -27.96 22.66
CA HIS A 598 19.66 -29.34 23.15
C HIS A 598 18.46 -30.10 22.57
N LYS A 599 18.62 -31.42 22.37
CA LYS A 599 17.59 -32.28 21.77
C LYS A 599 16.38 -32.46 22.68
N ASP A 600 16.62 -32.61 23.99
CA ASP A 600 15.57 -32.57 25.00
C ASP A 600 15.15 -31.13 25.28
N LEU A 601 13.87 -30.85 25.13
CA LEU A 601 13.23 -29.55 25.36
C LEU A 601 13.38 -29.07 26.80
N SER A 602 13.34 -29.99 27.77
CA SER A 602 13.37 -29.67 29.19
C SER A 602 14.76 -29.29 29.70
N GLU A 603 15.79 -29.64 28.94
CA GLU A 603 17.18 -29.28 29.22
C GLU A 603 17.55 -27.91 28.65
N ARG A 604 16.68 -27.30 27.83
CA ARG A 604 16.89 -25.94 27.32
C ARG A 604 16.60 -24.94 28.44
N PRO A 605 17.50 -23.96 28.69
CA PRO A 605 17.31 -22.98 29.76
C PRO A 605 16.12 -22.05 29.47
N SER A 606 15.56 -21.41 30.49
CA SER A 606 14.60 -20.33 30.28
C SER A 606 15.32 -19.06 29.78
N ALA A 607 14.58 -18.16 29.13
CA ALA A 607 15.13 -16.87 28.72
C ALA A 607 15.66 -16.05 29.91
N GLU A 608 14.99 -16.16 31.06
CA GLU A 608 15.42 -15.54 32.32
C GLU A 608 16.76 -16.11 32.80
N ALA A 609 16.96 -17.44 32.74
CA ALA A 609 18.24 -18.05 33.10
C ALA A 609 19.39 -17.63 32.16
N ILE A 610 19.12 -17.50 30.86
CA ILE A 610 20.11 -16.97 29.89
C ILE A 610 20.47 -15.53 30.23
N TYR A 611 19.45 -14.70 30.51
CA TYR A 611 19.65 -13.30 30.89
C TYR A 611 20.52 -13.18 32.15
N ASP A 612 20.15 -13.87 33.23
CA ASP A 612 20.89 -13.84 34.49
C ASP A 612 22.34 -14.30 34.31
N MET A 613 22.58 -15.37 33.54
CA MET A 613 23.94 -15.83 33.24
C MET A 613 24.74 -14.79 32.44
N SER A 614 24.12 -14.18 31.42
CA SER A 614 24.79 -13.17 30.59
C SER A 614 25.11 -11.89 31.35
N GLU A 615 24.21 -11.42 32.22
CA GLU A 615 24.44 -10.24 33.07
C GLU A 615 25.56 -10.50 34.07
N ASN A 616 25.62 -11.69 34.67
CA ASN A 616 26.73 -12.05 35.56
C ASN A 616 28.08 -12.07 34.82
N TRP A 617 28.14 -12.58 33.60
CA TRP A 617 29.36 -12.52 32.78
C TRP A 617 29.76 -11.08 32.45
N ILE A 618 28.80 -10.23 32.07
CA ILE A 618 29.04 -8.81 31.77
C ILE A 618 29.53 -8.08 33.03
N GLU A 619 28.90 -8.31 34.19
CA GLU A 619 29.30 -7.70 35.44
C GLU A 619 30.71 -8.15 35.85
N ASP A 620 31.02 -9.44 35.74
CA ASP A 620 32.34 -9.95 36.08
C ASP A 620 33.44 -9.36 35.18
N LEU A 621 33.15 -9.18 33.89
CA LEU A 621 34.07 -8.53 32.93
C LEU A 621 34.21 -7.02 33.17
N LEU A 622 33.11 -6.31 33.43
CA LEU A 622 33.12 -4.85 33.66
C LEU A 622 33.85 -4.46 34.95
N TYR A 623 33.77 -5.29 35.99
CA TYR A 623 34.39 -5.03 37.29
C TYR A 623 35.68 -5.82 37.51
N ASP A 624 36.25 -6.43 36.46
CA ASP A 624 37.49 -7.22 36.49
C ASP A 624 37.49 -8.29 37.62
N LYS A 625 36.33 -8.90 37.85
CA LYS A 625 36.19 -10.00 38.81
C LYS A 625 36.74 -11.26 38.17
N LYS A 626 37.70 -11.92 38.83
CA LYS A 626 38.35 -13.15 38.34
C LYS A 626 37.53 -14.41 38.61
N SER A 627 36.28 -14.45 38.12
CA SER A 627 35.48 -15.67 38.13
C SER A 627 36.01 -16.68 37.11
N VAL A 628 35.59 -17.94 37.23
CA VAL A 628 36.01 -19.00 36.29
C VAL A 628 35.57 -18.64 34.86
N ASP A 629 34.37 -18.08 34.71
CA ASP A 629 33.80 -17.71 33.41
C ASP A 629 34.50 -16.48 32.81
N SER A 630 34.73 -15.41 33.60
CA SER A 630 35.40 -14.21 33.08
C SER A 630 36.84 -14.51 32.62
N ILE A 631 37.53 -15.42 33.29
CA ILE A 631 38.85 -15.92 32.86
C ILE A 631 38.76 -16.64 31.51
N MET A 632 37.68 -17.39 31.24
CA MET A 632 37.48 -18.03 29.92
C MET A 632 37.29 -17.00 28.81
N PHE A 633 36.53 -15.93 29.06
CA PHE A 633 36.35 -14.83 28.11
C PHE A 633 37.66 -14.07 27.84
N LEU A 634 38.41 -13.71 28.88
CA LEU A 634 39.69 -13.00 28.76
C LEU A 634 40.76 -13.85 28.03
N ASN A 635 40.79 -15.16 28.28
CA ASN A 635 41.70 -16.07 27.59
C ASN A 635 41.34 -16.23 26.09
N ALA A 636 40.05 -16.17 25.74
CA ALA A 636 39.61 -16.17 24.35
C ALA A 636 39.98 -14.86 23.64
N GLU A 637 39.84 -13.73 24.32
CA GLU A 637 40.25 -12.40 23.81
C GLU A 637 41.75 -12.32 23.55
N GLN A 638 42.59 -12.83 24.45
CA GLN A 638 44.04 -12.91 24.26
C GLN A 638 44.42 -13.74 23.02
N LYS A 639 43.75 -14.87 22.80
CA LYS A 639 43.98 -15.72 21.61
C LYS A 639 43.56 -15.03 20.31
N MET A 640 42.54 -14.19 20.32
CA MET A 640 42.18 -13.36 19.15
C MET A 640 43.25 -12.30 18.84
N HIS A 641 43.96 -11.79 19.86
CA HIS A 641 45.05 -10.84 19.70
C HIS A 641 46.38 -11.49 19.25
N ASP A 642 46.58 -12.79 19.47
CA ASP A 642 47.79 -13.54 19.09
C ASP A 642 47.78 -14.09 17.65
N LEU A 643 46.70 -13.89 16.88
CA LEU A 643 46.60 -14.29 15.48
C LEU A 643 47.16 -13.20 14.54
N SER A 644 48.49 -13.22 14.35
CA SER A 644 49.11 -12.70 13.13
C SER A 644 48.89 -13.70 11.98
N GLU A 645 48.35 -13.21 10.86
CA GLU A 645 48.38 -13.75 9.49
C GLU A 645 48.57 -15.28 9.30
N ASP A 646 47.59 -15.89 8.61
CA ASP A 646 47.50 -17.26 8.07
C ASP A 646 46.83 -18.34 8.96
N GLU A 647 45.55 -18.64 8.64
CA GLU A 647 45.17 -20.01 8.27
C GLU A 647 43.87 -20.02 7.44
N ASP A 648 44.02 -20.54 6.22
CA ASP A 648 42.97 -20.80 5.23
C ASP A 648 41.84 -21.68 5.77
N LEU A 649 40.60 -21.19 5.67
CA LEU A 649 39.42 -22.06 5.50
C LEU A 649 38.61 -21.56 4.28
N PRO A 650 38.16 -22.45 3.38
CA PRO A 650 37.88 -22.08 2.00
C PRO A 650 36.75 -21.06 1.86
N SER A 651 37.07 -19.94 1.24
CA SER A 651 36.12 -18.97 0.69
C SER A 651 35.47 -19.56 -0.58
N ALA A 652 34.39 -20.30 -0.41
CA ALA A 652 33.49 -20.62 -1.51
C ALA A 652 32.05 -20.53 -1.01
N GLU A 653 31.52 -19.31 -0.92
CA GLU A 653 30.08 -19.10 -0.85
C GLU A 653 29.48 -19.50 -2.20
N THR A 654 28.99 -20.72 -2.31
CA THR A 654 28.10 -21.10 -3.41
C THR A 654 26.74 -20.47 -3.17
N THR A 655 26.30 -19.65 -4.10
CA THR A 655 24.98 -19.00 -4.16
C THR A 655 23.86 -20.04 -4.24
N HIS A 656 23.26 -20.38 -3.10
CA HIS A 656 21.97 -21.06 -3.05
C HIS A 656 20.90 -20.09 -2.57
N SER A 657 19.81 -19.99 -3.34
CA SER A 657 18.63 -19.20 -3.00
C SER A 657 18.03 -19.69 -1.67
N GLU A 658 17.68 -18.75 -0.80
CA GLU A 658 16.87 -19.04 0.37
C GLU A 658 15.53 -19.67 -0.03
N ALA A 659 15.24 -20.86 0.49
CA ALA A 659 13.87 -21.32 0.54
C ALA A 659 13.27 -20.83 1.86
N TYR A 660 12.19 -20.05 1.76
CA TYR A 660 11.20 -19.99 2.83
C TYR A 660 10.50 -21.33 2.88
N VAL A 661 10.41 -21.93 4.06
CA VAL A 661 9.53 -23.08 4.25
C VAL A 661 8.10 -22.55 4.28
N THR A 662 7.41 -22.63 3.15
CA THR A 662 5.95 -22.50 3.05
C THR A 662 5.40 -23.76 2.40
N SER A 663 5.46 -24.89 3.10
CA SER A 663 4.66 -26.11 2.86
C SER A 663 5.08 -27.27 3.76
N LYS A 664 4.19 -28.26 3.93
CA LYS A 664 4.42 -29.52 4.66
C LYS A 664 5.71 -30.21 4.19
N LEU A 665 6.78 -30.11 4.99
CA LEU A 665 8.07 -30.71 4.69
C LEU A 665 8.12 -32.24 4.85
N LEU A 666 7.18 -32.83 5.60
CA LEU A 666 7.13 -34.26 5.85
C LEU A 666 5.73 -34.81 5.50
N PRO A 667 5.61 -35.82 4.63
CA PRO A 667 4.34 -36.50 4.36
C PRO A 667 3.74 -37.07 5.65
N SER A 668 2.41 -37.01 5.77
CA SER A 668 1.64 -37.59 6.89
C SER A 668 1.80 -39.12 7.05
N ASP A 669 2.50 -39.77 6.13
CA ASP A 669 2.73 -41.22 6.13
C ASP A 669 4.01 -41.65 6.86
N PHE A 670 4.77 -40.72 7.45
CA PHE A 670 5.94 -41.06 8.29
C PHE A 670 5.58 -41.62 9.68
N ASN A 671 4.31 -41.60 10.07
CA ASN A 671 3.84 -42.27 11.30
C ASN A 671 3.90 -43.81 11.23
N ASN A 672 4.31 -44.40 10.10
CA ASN A 672 4.38 -45.85 9.90
C ASN A 672 5.80 -46.46 9.83
N LEU A 673 6.85 -45.71 10.15
CA LEU A 673 8.17 -46.32 10.40
C LEU A 673 8.25 -46.78 11.87
N HIS A 674 7.96 -48.07 12.08
CA HIS A 674 8.21 -48.75 13.35
C HIS A 674 9.68 -48.57 13.79
N ILE A 675 9.87 -47.96 14.96
CA ILE A 675 11.16 -47.68 15.60
C ILE A 675 11.81 -48.95 16.20
N ASP A 676 11.25 -50.15 15.97
CA ASP A 676 11.69 -51.36 16.67
C ASP A 676 12.72 -52.22 15.93
N ASN A 677 13.29 -51.81 14.79
CA ASN A 677 14.15 -52.69 13.98
C ASN A 677 15.47 -52.10 13.47
N LEU A 678 16.16 -51.29 14.29
CA LEU A 678 17.59 -51.07 14.09
C LEU A 678 18.34 -51.35 15.39
N TYR A 679 18.77 -52.60 15.51
CA TYR A 679 19.80 -53.04 16.43
C TYR A 679 21.04 -52.16 16.22
N PHE A 680 21.37 -51.36 17.23
CA PHE A 680 22.72 -50.85 17.43
C PHE A 680 23.59 -52.02 17.89
N ASP A 681 24.42 -52.55 16.99
CA ASP A 681 25.62 -53.25 17.43
C ASP A 681 26.75 -52.22 17.47
N GLY A 682 27.25 -51.99 18.68
CA GLY A 682 28.24 -50.97 18.96
C GLY A 682 29.62 -51.36 18.46
N ARG A 683 30.36 -50.36 17.98
CA ARG A 683 31.80 -50.18 18.16
C ARG A 683 32.24 -48.79 17.74
#